data_AF-A0A933UA46-F1
#
_entry.id   AF-A0A933UA46-F1
#
_cell.length_a   1.000
_cell.length_b   1.000
_cell.length_c   1.000
_cell.angle_alpha   90.00
_cell.angle_beta   90.00
_cell.angle_gamma   90.00
#
_symmetry.space_group_name_H-M   'P 1'
#
loop_
_entity.id
_entity.type
_entity.pdbx_description
1 polymer ?
#
loop_
_entity_poly.entity_id
_entity_poly.type
_entity_poly.pdbx_seq_one_letter_code
_entity_poly.pdbx_strand_id
1 'polypeptide(L)'
;MAMQVCGAELFFDFGTAQSAVWPGCTRATPSSQFSETASFGWRTKEGLRAYARAYTNTVPNRSRGTEEPPPIWTNPITEDCIVGSTSNAFVIKAAPGDYEVYVVCGASEPFRGQFFDFTVRVGLTEQRVQIEGGYQFRSLRFKTTVGNAPLAVEFHPRSKWVCSAILAWPVAQRERVEREFLKPFEAATWRLPPEEWAKWKADPEPETGPMPPLTEADQRRGFVVYSRHYLDCVYPRTKPRAEELGPTLRLFACPGEFEPANFIVLPLRDLAGVRVRVTDIGPVPAGAIEVRKVRYQLARPNYTVRHRYRVVPDILERFDGGDLVANENARFWLTLHVPSNAPPGQYTGQIEFTSASGSATVPIQLRVLPIHLRDDPAKLFGIYYRHPYDSMAGAEDGVSREHFRRRADLEHADMAAHGTRNVTLSCYSPPADAAGQFKFNWDLLAAKLELWRQHGFRGPVVMSINTDGVYEKHVKERYGSHLRGVKDPPEAFSREITAMVRAIDAERTARGWPEFLYYPVDEPSTDAASVNFMLKVLRACKAAGVRTYITADPTHDQFEPLRPYVDVWCTQPFAPDRETVLADSKAHSVEYWCYPNHVNGENDHTPVAGARMTYGFGFWRSGFRVLIPWIYSWTVGDPFNYLDGSSMDFFNRHEPDGTPMPVAMWEAYREGYDDHRYLFTLEQLIGKAKASPRAAARAAATTAEQELQQVWNAIRVQPKYKHDDLWSPEEFDVYRWLVARQILAVQEALLR
;
A
#
# COMPACT_ATOMS: atom_id res chain seq x y z
N MET A 1 -46.26 9.90 -37.94
CA MET A 1 -44.87 9.65 -38.38
C MET A 1 -44.22 10.99 -38.68
N ALA A 2 -43.46 11.53 -37.73
CA ALA A 2 -42.58 12.68 -37.95
C ALA A 2 -41.21 12.26 -37.38
N MET A 3 -40.23 12.17 -38.27
CA MET A 3 -38.88 11.67 -37.99
C MET A 3 -38.14 12.60 -37.04
N GLN A 4 -37.71 12.01 -35.94
CA GLN A 4 -36.83 12.55 -34.90
C GLN A 4 -35.42 12.74 -35.48
N VAL A 5 -34.99 13.99 -35.71
CA VAL A 5 -33.57 14.29 -35.97
C VAL A 5 -32.89 14.45 -34.61
N CYS A 6 -32.53 13.32 -33.99
CA CYS A 6 -31.56 13.29 -32.90
C CYS A 6 -30.17 13.44 -33.52
N GLY A 7 -29.37 14.41 -33.05
CA GLY A 7 -27.94 14.44 -33.37
C GLY A 7 -27.30 13.11 -32.99
N ALA A 8 -26.49 12.56 -33.89
CA ALA A 8 -25.85 11.26 -33.70
C ALA A 8 -24.90 11.30 -32.50
N GLU A 9 -24.87 10.22 -31.72
CA GLU A 9 -23.85 9.95 -30.69
C GLU A 9 -22.47 9.90 -31.35
N LEU A 10 -21.50 10.61 -30.79
CA LEU A 10 -20.16 10.79 -31.37
C LEU A 10 -19.13 10.06 -30.51
N PHE A 11 -19.11 8.73 -30.65
CA PHE A 11 -18.27 7.86 -29.82
C PHE A 11 -17.08 7.35 -30.62
N PHE A 12 -15.88 7.55 -30.09
CA PHE A 12 -14.62 7.21 -30.74
C PHE A 12 -13.77 6.32 -29.86
N ASP A 13 -13.29 5.23 -30.45
CA ASP A 13 -12.43 4.22 -29.84
C ASP A 13 -11.03 4.32 -30.47
N PHE A 14 -10.00 4.46 -29.64
CA PHE A 14 -8.65 4.82 -30.06
C PHE A 14 -7.65 3.69 -29.96
N GLY A 15 -7.11 3.32 -31.12
CA GLY A 15 -5.93 2.46 -31.15
C GLY A 15 -5.45 2.14 -32.55
N THR A 16 -5.19 0.86 -32.79
CA THR A 16 -4.56 0.39 -34.04
C THR A 16 -5.60 0.14 -35.12
N ALA A 17 -5.13 -0.07 -36.36
CA ALA A 17 -6.00 -0.48 -37.46
C ALA A 17 -6.57 -1.91 -37.30
N GLN A 18 -6.05 -2.69 -36.33
CA GLN A 18 -6.42 -4.08 -36.09
C GLN A 18 -7.15 -4.30 -34.76
N SER A 19 -7.17 -3.31 -33.86
CA SER A 19 -7.85 -3.41 -32.57
C SER A 19 -9.33 -3.77 -32.71
N ALA A 20 -9.94 -4.33 -31.66
CA ALA A 20 -11.38 -4.37 -31.56
C ALA A 20 -11.95 -2.94 -31.48
N VAL A 21 -13.26 -2.81 -31.68
CA VAL A 21 -13.96 -1.52 -31.52
C VAL A 21 -15.20 -1.80 -30.70
N TRP A 22 -15.40 -1.05 -29.64
CA TRP A 22 -16.59 -1.21 -28.81
C TRP A 22 -17.87 -0.97 -29.63
N PRO A 23 -18.92 -1.79 -29.46
CA PRO A 23 -20.16 -1.63 -30.22
C PRO A 23 -20.75 -0.22 -30.11
N GLY A 24 -21.00 0.42 -31.25
CA GLY A 24 -21.49 1.80 -31.31
C GLY A 24 -20.40 2.87 -31.38
N CYS A 25 -19.12 2.50 -31.21
CA CYS A 25 -17.99 3.42 -31.39
C CYS A 25 -17.44 3.39 -32.83
N THR A 26 -16.82 4.49 -33.21
CA THR A 26 -16.06 4.62 -34.47
C THR A 26 -14.58 4.51 -34.18
N ARG A 27 -13.87 3.66 -34.91
CA ARG A 27 -12.41 3.54 -34.81
C ARG A 27 -11.73 4.83 -35.21
N ALA A 28 -10.81 5.31 -34.38
CA ALA A 28 -9.87 6.36 -34.74
C ALA A 28 -8.44 5.90 -34.43
N THR A 29 -7.53 6.17 -35.36
CA THR A 29 -6.13 5.75 -35.30
C THR A 29 -5.22 6.98 -35.35
N PRO A 30 -3.90 6.85 -35.13
CA PRO A 30 -2.95 7.94 -35.35
C PRO A 30 -3.02 8.54 -36.77
N SER A 31 -3.54 7.79 -37.75
CA SER A 31 -3.71 8.25 -39.13
C SER A 31 -5.03 8.99 -39.41
N SER A 32 -5.98 8.96 -38.48
CA SER A 32 -7.27 9.64 -38.57
C SER A 32 -7.09 11.15 -38.36
N GLN A 33 -6.65 11.87 -39.38
CA GLN A 33 -6.42 13.31 -39.32
C GLN A 33 -7.68 14.09 -39.70
N PHE A 34 -7.94 15.16 -38.94
CA PHE A 34 -9.07 16.04 -39.20
C PHE A 34 -8.90 16.77 -40.53
N SER A 35 -9.96 16.78 -41.33
CA SER A 35 -10.10 17.59 -42.52
C SER A 35 -11.56 18.02 -42.66
N GLU A 36 -11.84 18.96 -43.57
CA GLU A 36 -13.23 19.34 -43.85
C GLU A 36 -14.08 18.17 -44.38
N THR A 37 -13.47 17.13 -44.95
CA THR A 37 -14.18 15.96 -45.48
C THR A 37 -14.32 14.81 -44.47
N ALA A 38 -13.40 14.68 -43.51
CA ALA A 38 -13.35 13.51 -42.61
C ALA A 38 -14.32 13.57 -41.42
N SER A 39 -14.96 14.72 -41.16
CA SER A 39 -15.89 14.98 -40.04
C SER A 39 -15.34 14.78 -38.62
N PHE A 40 -14.24 14.06 -38.43
CA PHE A 40 -13.48 13.98 -37.18
C PHE A 40 -11.99 13.67 -37.45
N GLY A 41 -11.14 13.83 -36.43
CA GLY A 41 -9.75 13.37 -36.45
C GLY A 41 -8.80 14.19 -35.60
N TRP A 42 -7.54 13.76 -35.53
CA TRP A 42 -6.45 14.47 -34.90
C TRP A 42 -6.05 15.71 -35.71
N ARG A 43 -5.74 16.81 -35.02
CA ARG A 43 -5.26 18.05 -35.66
C ARG A 43 -3.96 17.83 -36.43
N THR A 44 -3.04 17.03 -35.87
CA THR A 44 -1.82 16.56 -36.52
C THR A 44 -1.59 15.08 -36.23
N LYS A 45 -0.90 14.37 -37.13
CA LYS A 45 -0.46 12.98 -36.94
C LYS A 45 0.89 12.87 -36.22
N GLU A 46 1.60 13.98 -36.11
CA GLU A 46 2.95 14.04 -35.56
C GLU A 46 2.96 13.66 -34.09
N GLY A 47 3.92 12.83 -33.67
CA GLY A 47 4.10 12.41 -32.28
C GLY A 47 3.05 11.43 -31.76
N LEU A 48 2.11 10.96 -32.59
CA LEU A 48 1.09 9.99 -32.21
C LEU A 48 1.55 8.55 -32.42
N ARG A 49 1.33 7.71 -31.41
CA ARG A 49 1.55 6.27 -31.51
C ARG A 49 0.42 5.49 -30.86
N ALA A 50 -0.10 4.50 -31.58
CA ALA A 50 -1.08 3.56 -31.03
C ALA A 50 -0.37 2.38 -30.38
N TYR A 51 -1.00 1.86 -29.33
CA TYR A 51 -0.61 0.64 -28.63
C TYR A 51 -1.85 -0.22 -28.44
N ALA A 52 -1.72 -1.54 -28.57
CA ALA A 52 -2.81 -2.47 -28.37
C ALA A 52 -2.29 -3.75 -27.73
N ARG A 53 -2.92 -4.15 -26.63
CA ARG A 53 -2.64 -5.36 -25.88
C ARG A 53 -3.90 -5.84 -25.17
N ALA A 54 -4.51 -6.88 -25.74
CA ALA A 54 -5.72 -7.47 -25.19
C ALA A 54 -5.39 -8.53 -24.11
N TYR A 55 -6.19 -8.52 -23.06
CA TYR A 55 -6.21 -9.49 -21.97
C TYR A 55 -7.65 -9.97 -21.73
N THR A 56 -8.10 -10.85 -22.62
CA THR A 56 -9.46 -11.42 -22.61
C THR A 56 -9.51 -12.86 -22.08
N ASN A 57 -8.35 -13.42 -21.72
CA ASN A 57 -8.21 -14.79 -21.24
C ASN A 57 -7.21 -14.85 -20.09
N THR A 58 -7.22 -15.97 -19.37
CA THR A 58 -6.14 -16.29 -18.43
C THR A 58 -4.80 -16.40 -19.15
N VAL A 59 -3.74 -16.18 -18.40
CA VAL A 59 -2.36 -16.26 -18.89
C VAL A 59 -1.58 -17.36 -18.17
N PRO A 60 -0.70 -18.09 -18.88
CA PRO A 60 0.13 -19.10 -18.27
C PRO A 60 1.19 -18.46 -17.37
N ASN A 61 1.17 -18.81 -16.08
CA ASN A 61 2.27 -18.58 -15.16
C ASN A 61 3.23 -19.78 -15.22
N ARG A 62 4.24 -19.69 -16.08
CA ARG A 62 5.24 -20.77 -16.26
C ARG A 62 6.02 -21.08 -14.98
N SER A 63 6.27 -20.06 -14.16
CA SER A 63 7.02 -20.18 -12.91
C SER A 63 6.29 -21.08 -11.89
N ARG A 64 4.97 -20.95 -11.82
CA ARG A 64 4.11 -21.77 -10.94
C ARG A 64 3.55 -23.01 -11.63
N GLY A 65 3.53 -23.03 -12.97
CA GLY A 65 2.91 -24.09 -13.76
C GLY A 65 1.38 -24.03 -13.74
N THR A 66 0.81 -22.84 -13.62
CA THR A 66 -0.64 -22.61 -13.45
C THR A 66 -1.17 -21.60 -14.47
N GLU A 67 -2.49 -21.60 -14.70
CA GLU A 67 -3.18 -20.51 -15.39
C GLU A 67 -3.68 -19.47 -14.37
N GLU A 68 -3.40 -18.20 -14.62
CA GLU A 68 -3.77 -17.09 -13.72
C GLU A 68 -4.54 -16.00 -14.48
N PRO A 69 -5.32 -15.16 -13.77
CA PRO A 69 -5.86 -13.95 -14.34
C PRO A 69 -4.74 -13.13 -14.99
N PRO A 70 -5.05 -12.45 -16.09
CA PRO A 70 -4.12 -11.51 -16.68
C PRO A 70 -3.77 -10.36 -15.70
N PRO A 71 -2.74 -9.55 -16.00
CA PRO A 71 -2.41 -8.37 -15.20
C PRO A 71 -3.57 -7.38 -15.06
N ILE A 72 -4.44 -7.31 -16.06
CA ILE A 72 -5.76 -6.64 -16.04
C ILE A 72 -6.68 -7.41 -16.99
N TRP A 73 -7.99 -7.26 -16.81
CA TRP A 73 -8.96 -7.66 -17.84
C TRP A 73 -9.25 -6.48 -18.76
N THR A 74 -9.19 -6.70 -20.07
CA THR A 74 -9.49 -5.65 -21.05
C THR A 74 -10.80 -5.89 -21.79
N ASN A 75 -11.36 -4.81 -22.28
CA ASN A 75 -12.43 -4.78 -23.26
C ASN A 75 -11.97 -3.95 -24.49
N PRO A 76 -12.76 -3.86 -25.58
CA PRO A 76 -12.33 -3.14 -26.78
C PRO A 76 -11.81 -1.71 -26.57
N ILE A 77 -12.35 -0.95 -25.60
CA ILE A 77 -11.87 0.40 -25.29
C ILE A 77 -10.56 0.35 -24.46
N THR A 78 -10.40 -0.64 -23.59
CA THR A 78 -9.25 -0.68 -22.66
C THR A 78 -8.08 -1.53 -23.15
N GLU A 79 -8.27 -2.31 -24.21
CA GLU A 79 -7.19 -3.09 -24.82
C GLU A 79 -6.21 -2.23 -25.60
N ASP A 80 -6.57 -1.00 -25.96
CA ASP A 80 -5.74 -0.12 -26.75
C ASP A 80 -5.83 1.35 -26.33
N CYS A 81 -4.92 2.13 -26.92
CA CYS A 81 -4.82 3.55 -26.69
C CYS A 81 -4.01 4.24 -27.80
N ILE A 82 -4.09 5.57 -27.82
CA ILE A 82 -3.14 6.45 -28.49
C ILE A 82 -2.39 7.25 -27.43
N VAL A 83 -1.06 7.30 -27.58
CA VAL A 83 -0.15 8.13 -26.79
C VAL A 83 0.40 9.24 -27.69
N GLY A 84 0.48 10.46 -27.14
CA GLY A 84 1.15 11.58 -27.79
C GLY A 84 2.16 12.28 -26.89
N SER A 85 3.24 12.77 -27.50
CA SER A 85 4.34 13.47 -26.80
C SER A 85 4.29 14.99 -26.93
N THR A 86 3.34 15.54 -27.69
CA THR A 86 3.18 16.98 -27.93
C THR A 86 1.71 17.38 -27.77
N SER A 87 1.46 18.69 -27.62
CA SER A 87 0.08 19.17 -27.57
C SER A 87 -0.64 18.84 -28.87
N ASN A 88 -1.84 18.28 -28.76
CA ASN A 88 -2.67 17.91 -29.91
C ASN A 88 -4.16 18.03 -29.55
N ALA A 89 -5.04 17.90 -30.52
CA ALA A 89 -6.47 17.90 -30.31
C ALA A 89 -7.16 16.86 -31.18
N PHE A 90 -8.15 16.18 -30.62
CA PHE A 90 -9.11 15.43 -31.40
C PHE A 90 -10.31 16.32 -31.69
N VAL A 91 -10.56 16.57 -32.97
CA VAL A 91 -11.56 17.52 -33.46
C VAL A 91 -12.72 16.76 -34.07
N ILE A 92 -13.95 17.16 -33.73
CA ILE A 92 -15.19 16.49 -34.10
C ILE A 92 -16.17 17.53 -34.66
N LYS A 93 -16.67 17.32 -35.87
CA LYS A 93 -17.81 18.08 -36.40
C LYS A 93 -19.08 17.63 -35.69
N ALA A 94 -19.62 18.48 -34.84
CA ALA A 94 -20.86 18.25 -34.11
C ALA A 94 -21.86 19.36 -34.46
N ALA A 95 -23.16 19.05 -34.41
CA ALA A 95 -24.20 20.06 -34.61
C ALA A 95 -24.19 21.06 -33.44
N PRO A 96 -24.53 22.34 -33.65
CA PRO A 96 -24.59 23.31 -32.56
C PRO A 96 -25.52 22.85 -31.43
N GLY A 97 -25.10 23.05 -30.18
CA GLY A 97 -25.86 22.65 -28.99
C GLY A 97 -24.97 22.34 -27.79
N ASP A 98 -25.58 21.97 -26.68
CA ASP A 98 -24.87 21.58 -25.46
C ASP A 98 -24.56 20.09 -25.45
N TYR A 99 -23.31 19.75 -25.12
CA TYR A 99 -22.79 18.39 -25.10
C TYR A 99 -22.19 18.04 -23.75
N GLU A 100 -22.31 16.77 -23.38
CA GLU A 100 -21.41 16.14 -22.41
C GLU A 100 -20.32 15.39 -23.17
N VAL A 101 -19.09 15.46 -22.65
CA VAL A 101 -17.92 14.77 -23.20
C VAL A 101 -17.29 13.92 -22.11
N TYR A 102 -17.06 12.65 -22.43
CA TYR A 102 -16.42 11.67 -21.57
C TYR A 102 -15.13 11.19 -22.22
N VAL A 103 -14.01 11.33 -21.52
CA VAL A 103 -12.68 10.97 -22.04
C VAL A 103 -12.11 9.85 -21.18
N VAL A 104 -11.72 8.75 -21.81
CA VAL A 104 -11.03 7.63 -21.14
C VAL A 104 -9.54 7.73 -21.42
N CYS A 105 -8.75 7.78 -20.36
CA CYS A 105 -7.30 7.87 -20.40
C CYS A 105 -6.71 6.66 -19.68
N GLY A 106 -5.84 5.90 -20.35
CA GLY A 106 -5.17 4.75 -19.76
C GLY A 106 -4.59 3.85 -20.85
N ALA A 107 -3.95 2.77 -20.44
CA ALA A 107 -3.42 1.80 -21.38
C ALA A 107 -3.27 0.42 -20.75
N SER A 108 -3.39 -0.62 -21.56
CA SER A 108 -3.12 -2.01 -21.21
C SER A 108 -1.64 -2.41 -21.33
N GLU A 109 -0.80 -1.57 -21.93
CA GLU A 109 0.65 -1.80 -21.95
C GLU A 109 1.28 -1.42 -20.61
N PRO A 110 2.30 -2.14 -20.11
CA PRO A 110 2.86 -1.88 -18.78
C PRO A 110 3.44 -0.47 -18.59
N PHE A 111 3.99 0.13 -19.65
CA PHE A 111 4.71 1.42 -19.64
C PHE A 111 5.64 1.63 -18.43
N ARG A 112 6.46 0.63 -18.12
CA ARG A 112 7.39 0.67 -16.98
C ARG A 112 8.28 1.91 -17.07
N GLY A 113 8.29 2.73 -16.03
CA GLY A 113 9.09 3.96 -15.99
C GLY A 113 8.43 5.19 -16.64
N GLN A 114 7.19 5.11 -17.10
CA GLN A 114 6.43 6.28 -17.57
C GLN A 114 5.50 6.78 -16.47
N PHE A 115 5.49 8.09 -16.26
CA PHE A 115 4.41 8.81 -15.58
C PHE A 115 3.73 9.69 -16.62
N PHE A 116 2.45 9.44 -16.90
CA PHE A 116 1.65 10.29 -17.77
C PHE A 116 1.15 11.48 -16.94
N ASP A 117 1.51 12.68 -17.35
CA ASP A 117 1.09 13.94 -16.72
C ASP A 117 0.71 14.92 -17.82
N PHE A 118 -0.57 15.22 -17.91
CA PHE A 118 -1.13 16.04 -18.98
C PHE A 118 -2.45 16.68 -18.56
N THR A 119 -2.83 17.74 -19.25
CA THR A 119 -4.13 18.39 -19.08
C THR A 119 -5.02 18.08 -20.27
N VAL A 120 -6.27 17.73 -20.02
CA VAL A 120 -7.31 17.63 -21.04
C VAL A 120 -8.20 18.88 -20.95
N ARG A 121 -8.37 19.58 -22.07
CA ARG A 121 -9.25 20.76 -22.17
C ARG A 121 -10.37 20.51 -23.16
N VAL A 122 -11.58 20.86 -22.75
CA VAL A 122 -12.78 20.86 -23.59
C VAL A 122 -13.51 22.19 -23.37
N GLY A 123 -13.55 23.02 -24.43
CA GLY A 123 -14.08 24.37 -24.31
C GLY A 123 -13.25 25.22 -23.33
N LEU A 124 -13.92 25.74 -22.29
CA LEU A 124 -13.29 26.57 -21.25
C LEU A 124 -12.87 25.77 -20.01
N THR A 125 -13.14 24.47 -19.97
CA THR A 125 -12.87 23.63 -18.81
C THR A 125 -11.65 22.76 -19.07
N GLU A 126 -10.77 22.66 -18.07
CA GLU A 126 -9.59 21.81 -18.10
C GLU A 126 -9.53 20.92 -16.86
N GLN A 127 -9.00 19.71 -17.03
CA GLN A 127 -8.75 18.76 -15.95
C GLN A 127 -7.38 18.10 -16.18
N ARG A 128 -6.58 18.02 -15.12
CA ARG A 128 -5.26 17.36 -15.15
C ARG A 128 -5.41 15.86 -14.91
N VAL A 129 -4.63 15.08 -15.63
CA VAL A 129 -4.56 13.62 -15.56
C VAL A 129 -3.16 13.21 -15.17
N GLN A 130 -3.06 12.33 -14.18
CA GLN A 130 -1.81 11.76 -13.70
C GLN A 130 -1.99 10.24 -13.57
N ILE A 131 -1.16 9.46 -14.28
CA ILE A 131 -1.21 7.99 -14.32
C ILE A 131 0.20 7.43 -14.30
N GLU A 132 0.49 6.51 -13.39
CA GLU A 132 1.78 5.81 -13.32
C GLU A 132 1.74 4.50 -14.10
N GLY A 133 2.65 4.34 -15.05
CA GLY A 133 2.71 3.18 -15.93
C GLY A 133 1.44 3.02 -16.77
N GLY A 134 1.16 1.80 -17.19
CA GLY A 134 -0.18 1.42 -17.64
C GLY A 134 -0.86 0.50 -16.64
N TYR A 135 -1.84 -0.25 -17.13
CA TYR A 135 -2.81 -1.02 -16.35
C TYR A 135 -3.78 -0.19 -15.48
N GLN A 136 -3.77 1.13 -15.65
CA GLN A 136 -4.62 2.05 -14.91
C GLN A 136 -5.41 2.93 -15.89
N PHE A 137 -6.66 3.20 -15.53
CA PHE A 137 -7.56 4.03 -16.31
C PHE A 137 -8.16 5.15 -15.46
N ARG A 138 -8.38 6.31 -16.09
CA ARG A 138 -9.07 7.47 -15.53
C ARG A 138 -10.09 7.96 -16.54
N SER A 139 -11.26 8.34 -16.05
CA SER A 139 -12.31 8.97 -16.86
C SER A 139 -12.48 10.42 -16.48
N LEU A 140 -12.62 11.29 -17.48
CA LEU A 140 -12.92 12.70 -17.28
C LEU A 140 -14.29 13.01 -17.86
N ARG A 141 -15.02 13.94 -17.22
CA ARG A 141 -16.32 14.42 -17.70
C ARG A 141 -16.29 15.94 -17.88
N PHE A 142 -16.77 16.41 -19.01
CA PHE A 142 -16.88 17.83 -19.36
C PHE A 142 -18.28 18.15 -19.85
N LYS A 143 -18.68 19.41 -19.69
CA LYS A 143 -19.84 20.00 -20.34
C LYS A 143 -19.38 21.16 -21.20
N THR A 144 -19.87 21.24 -22.43
CA THR A 144 -19.47 22.31 -23.36
C THR A 144 -20.59 22.64 -24.33
N THR A 145 -20.61 23.86 -24.81
CA THR A 145 -21.51 24.30 -25.89
C THR A 145 -20.73 24.32 -27.20
N VAL A 146 -21.28 23.66 -28.22
CA VAL A 146 -20.75 23.66 -29.59
C VAL A 146 -21.50 24.73 -30.39
N GLY A 147 -20.76 25.64 -31.01
CA GLY A 147 -21.28 26.66 -31.92
C GLY A 147 -21.01 26.31 -33.38
N ASN A 148 -20.52 27.29 -34.15
CA ASN A 148 -20.12 27.06 -35.54
C ASN A 148 -18.74 26.41 -35.68
N ALA A 149 -17.92 26.44 -34.62
CA ALA A 149 -16.63 25.76 -34.57
C ALA A 149 -16.82 24.29 -34.16
N PRO A 150 -16.00 23.37 -34.69
CA PRO A 150 -16.05 21.97 -34.29
C PRO A 150 -15.68 21.81 -32.81
N LEU A 151 -16.21 20.76 -32.18
CA LEU A 151 -15.83 20.34 -30.84
C LEU A 151 -14.37 19.90 -30.86
N ALA A 152 -13.55 20.39 -29.92
CA ALA A 152 -12.17 19.97 -29.75
C ALA A 152 -11.94 19.44 -28.33
N VAL A 153 -11.33 18.27 -28.24
CA VAL A 153 -10.76 17.72 -27.01
C VAL A 153 -9.26 17.85 -27.13
N GLU A 154 -8.69 18.77 -26.36
CA GLU A 154 -7.29 19.16 -26.45
C GLU A 154 -6.48 18.48 -25.34
N PHE A 155 -5.29 17.98 -25.70
CA PHE A 155 -4.36 17.32 -24.80
C PHE A 155 -3.09 18.15 -24.72
N HIS A 156 -2.70 18.52 -23.50
CA HIS A 156 -1.55 19.36 -23.22
C HIS A 156 -0.60 18.62 -22.27
N PRO A 157 0.43 17.93 -22.81
CA PRO A 157 1.31 17.12 -21.97
C PRO A 157 2.33 17.98 -21.22
N ARG A 158 2.54 17.66 -19.94
CA ARG A 158 3.80 17.96 -19.23
C ARG A 158 4.84 16.87 -19.48
N SER A 159 4.38 15.60 -19.53
CA SER A 159 5.17 14.45 -19.98
C SER A 159 4.64 13.92 -21.31
N LYS A 160 3.89 12.82 -21.31
CA LYS A 160 3.08 12.32 -22.43
C LYS A 160 1.61 12.30 -22.02
N TRP A 161 0.71 12.35 -23.00
CA TRP A 161 -0.71 12.07 -22.79
C TRP A 161 -1.09 10.70 -23.34
N VAL A 162 -2.13 10.10 -22.79
CA VAL A 162 -2.66 8.80 -23.22
C VAL A 162 -4.18 8.87 -23.24
N CYS A 163 -4.79 8.37 -24.31
CA CYS A 163 -6.25 8.36 -24.46
C CYS A 163 -6.70 7.08 -25.19
N SER A 164 -7.71 6.43 -24.63
CA SER A 164 -8.33 5.21 -25.18
C SER A 164 -9.67 5.50 -25.85
N ALA A 165 -10.44 6.47 -25.36
CA ALA A 165 -11.73 6.80 -25.99
C ALA A 165 -12.16 8.23 -25.71
N ILE A 166 -12.95 8.78 -26.64
CA ILE A 166 -13.70 10.02 -26.49
C ILE A 166 -15.14 9.77 -26.89
N LEU A 167 -16.06 10.06 -25.97
CA LEU A 167 -17.49 9.93 -26.18
C LEU A 167 -18.12 11.32 -26.02
N ALA A 168 -18.89 11.78 -27.00
CA ALA A 168 -19.63 13.03 -26.91
C ALA A 168 -21.09 12.82 -27.32
N TRP A 169 -22.02 13.40 -26.54
CA TRP A 169 -23.45 13.32 -26.82
C TRP A 169 -24.18 14.62 -26.42
N PRO A 170 -25.28 14.98 -27.10
CA PRO A 170 -26.10 16.10 -26.67
C PRO A 170 -26.64 15.88 -25.25
N VAL A 171 -26.69 16.94 -24.42
CA VAL A 171 -27.18 16.84 -23.02
C VAL A 171 -28.57 16.20 -22.92
N ALA A 172 -29.42 16.40 -23.93
CA ALA A 172 -30.75 15.79 -24.01
C ALA A 172 -30.75 14.23 -24.03
N GLN A 173 -29.62 13.60 -24.39
CA GLN A 173 -29.49 12.14 -24.44
C GLN A 173 -28.83 11.55 -23.18
N ARG A 174 -28.48 12.38 -22.19
CA ARG A 174 -27.71 11.98 -21.00
C ARG A 174 -28.24 10.73 -20.31
N GLU A 175 -29.52 10.72 -19.93
CA GLU A 175 -30.11 9.59 -19.19
C GLU A 175 -30.00 8.27 -19.94
N ARG A 176 -30.16 8.31 -21.26
CA ARG A 176 -30.04 7.14 -22.14
C ARG A 176 -28.59 6.68 -22.20
N VAL A 177 -27.65 7.57 -22.51
CA VAL A 177 -26.21 7.24 -22.63
C VAL A 177 -25.64 6.71 -21.31
N GLU A 178 -26.00 7.33 -20.18
CA GLU A 178 -25.58 6.86 -18.85
C GLU A 178 -26.07 5.44 -18.57
N ARG A 179 -27.33 5.14 -18.90
CA ARG A 179 -27.93 3.83 -18.64
C ARG A 179 -27.45 2.76 -19.60
N GLU A 180 -27.41 3.05 -20.90
CA GLU A 180 -27.23 2.07 -21.97
C GLU A 180 -25.76 1.89 -22.37
N PHE A 181 -24.91 2.90 -22.17
CA PHE A 181 -23.50 2.84 -22.55
C PHE A 181 -22.55 2.96 -21.35
N LEU A 182 -22.60 4.06 -20.59
CA LEU A 182 -21.57 4.35 -19.58
C LEU A 182 -21.62 3.37 -18.41
N LYS A 183 -22.79 3.07 -17.84
CA LYS A 183 -22.89 2.11 -16.73
C LYS A 183 -22.37 0.71 -17.11
N PRO A 184 -22.77 0.10 -18.25
CA PRO A 184 -22.19 -1.17 -18.70
C PRO A 184 -20.68 -1.11 -18.95
N PHE A 185 -20.20 -0.07 -19.63
CA PHE A 185 -18.77 0.14 -19.88
C PHE A 185 -17.98 0.30 -18.56
N GLU A 186 -18.48 1.12 -17.64
CA GLU A 186 -17.86 1.38 -16.35
C GLU A 186 -17.80 0.10 -15.51
N ALA A 187 -18.86 -0.69 -15.51
CA ALA A 187 -18.88 -1.99 -14.84
C ALA A 187 -17.84 -2.96 -15.44
N ALA A 188 -17.70 -3.02 -16.77
CA ALA A 188 -16.73 -3.89 -17.42
C ALA A 188 -15.27 -3.42 -17.26
N THR A 189 -15.05 -2.12 -17.03
CA THR A 189 -13.71 -1.52 -16.95
C THR A 189 -13.15 -1.49 -15.53
N TRP A 190 -13.94 -1.04 -14.55
CA TRP A 190 -13.49 -0.84 -13.17
C TRP A 190 -13.97 -1.92 -12.20
N ARG A 191 -14.65 -2.96 -12.69
CA ARG A 191 -14.89 -4.21 -11.94
C ARG A 191 -14.23 -5.37 -12.66
N LEU A 192 -15.01 -6.18 -13.36
CA LEU A 192 -14.54 -7.34 -14.10
C LEU A 192 -15.43 -7.49 -15.34
N PRO A 193 -14.94 -8.14 -16.41
CA PRO A 193 -15.80 -8.54 -17.52
C PRO A 193 -17.04 -9.30 -17.01
N PRO A 194 -18.23 -9.10 -17.61
CA PRO A 194 -19.47 -9.69 -17.10
C PRO A 194 -19.40 -11.21 -16.86
N GLU A 195 -18.78 -11.96 -17.78
CA GLU A 195 -18.59 -13.40 -17.69
C GLU A 195 -17.65 -13.81 -16.56
N GLU A 196 -16.66 -12.98 -16.23
CA GLU A 196 -15.77 -13.20 -15.10
C GLU A 196 -16.48 -12.82 -13.80
N TRP A 197 -17.09 -11.64 -13.73
CA TRP A 197 -17.86 -11.17 -12.58
C TRP A 197 -18.94 -12.16 -12.14
N ALA A 198 -19.63 -12.80 -13.09
CA ALA A 198 -20.66 -13.80 -12.81
C ALA A 198 -20.17 -15.01 -12.00
N LYS A 199 -18.85 -15.27 -11.96
CA LYS A 199 -18.24 -16.33 -11.15
C LYS A 199 -18.09 -15.93 -9.69
N TRP A 200 -18.07 -14.63 -9.39
CA TRP A 200 -17.78 -14.11 -8.05
C TRP A 200 -19.00 -14.11 -7.14
N LYS A 201 -18.81 -14.62 -5.93
CA LYS A 201 -19.83 -14.66 -4.88
C LYS A 201 -19.45 -13.75 -3.72
N ALA A 202 -20.40 -12.90 -3.30
CA ALA A 202 -20.26 -12.11 -2.09
C ALA A 202 -20.37 -13.00 -0.84
N ASP A 203 -19.41 -12.87 0.06
CA ASP A 203 -19.55 -13.28 1.45
C ASP A 203 -20.38 -12.22 2.21
N PRO A 204 -21.22 -12.63 3.16
CA PRO A 204 -22.01 -11.70 3.95
C PRO A 204 -21.12 -10.83 4.86
N GLU A 205 -21.57 -9.60 5.13
CA GLU A 205 -21.02 -8.80 6.22
C GLU A 205 -21.25 -9.49 7.56
N PRO A 206 -20.36 -9.33 8.55
CA PRO A 206 -20.59 -9.83 9.89
C PRO A 206 -21.93 -9.34 10.46
N GLU A 207 -22.60 -10.21 11.21
CA GLU A 207 -23.83 -9.83 11.89
C GLU A 207 -23.57 -8.66 12.86
N THR A 208 -24.52 -7.74 12.89
CA THR A 208 -24.51 -6.60 13.79
C THR A 208 -25.69 -6.70 14.74
N GLY A 209 -25.49 -6.22 15.97
CA GLY A 209 -26.56 -6.12 16.97
C GLY A 209 -27.72 -5.21 16.52
N PRO A 210 -28.80 -5.12 17.32
CA PRO A 210 -29.94 -4.25 17.00
C PRO A 210 -29.53 -2.78 16.95
N MET A 211 -30.30 -1.98 16.21
CA MET A 211 -30.10 -0.53 16.17
C MET A 211 -30.54 0.06 17.53
N PRO A 212 -29.69 0.83 18.24
CA PRO A 212 -30.11 1.52 19.46
C PRO A 212 -31.16 2.59 19.14
N PRO A 213 -31.98 3.00 20.14
CA PRO A 213 -32.96 4.06 19.95
C PRO A 213 -32.26 5.38 19.57
N LEU A 214 -32.74 6.01 18.50
CA LEU A 214 -32.21 7.26 17.99
C LEU A 214 -32.93 8.46 18.57
N THR A 215 -32.20 9.54 18.86
CA THR A 215 -32.79 10.76 19.41
C THR A 215 -33.59 11.52 18.35
N GLU A 216 -34.53 12.37 18.77
CA GLU A 216 -35.22 13.29 17.86
C GLU A 216 -34.24 14.22 17.11
N ALA A 217 -33.10 14.55 17.73
CA ALA A 217 -32.06 15.34 17.09
C ALA A 217 -31.40 14.58 15.93
N ASP A 218 -31.09 13.28 16.11
CA ASP A 218 -30.56 12.40 15.06
C ASP A 218 -31.51 12.30 13.87
N GLN A 219 -32.78 12.03 14.15
CA GLN A 219 -33.82 11.91 13.13
C GLN A 219 -33.97 13.21 12.34
N ARG A 220 -34.02 14.35 13.05
CA ARG A 220 -34.16 15.69 12.43
C ARG A 220 -32.95 16.05 11.56
N ARG A 221 -31.71 15.87 12.04
CA ARG A 221 -30.49 16.16 11.27
C ARG A 221 -30.25 15.16 10.13
N GLY A 222 -30.85 13.97 10.22
CA GLY A 222 -30.81 12.95 9.18
C GLY A 222 -29.61 12.03 9.26
N PHE A 223 -28.89 12.00 10.38
CA PHE A 223 -27.73 11.13 10.58
C PHE A 223 -27.42 10.95 12.06
N VAL A 224 -26.70 9.88 12.36
CA VAL A 224 -26.21 9.52 13.70
C VAL A 224 -24.70 9.62 13.73
N VAL A 225 -24.14 10.10 14.84
CA VAL A 225 -22.68 10.12 15.06
C VAL A 225 -22.32 9.20 16.21
N TYR A 226 -21.35 8.33 15.98
CA TYR A 226 -20.86 7.36 16.96
C TYR A 226 -19.35 7.15 16.80
N SER A 227 -18.71 6.47 17.76
CA SER A 227 -17.31 6.08 17.65
C SER A 227 -17.13 4.64 18.11
N ARG A 228 -16.31 3.89 17.38
CA ARG A 228 -15.84 2.56 17.72
C ARG A 228 -14.31 2.57 17.67
N HIS A 229 -13.68 1.72 18.47
CA HIS A 229 -12.22 1.63 18.52
C HIS A 229 -11.61 1.49 17.11
N TYR A 230 -10.49 2.17 16.85
CA TYR A 230 -9.94 2.26 15.49
C TYR A 230 -9.51 0.89 14.91
N LEU A 231 -9.10 -0.04 15.78
CA LEU A 231 -8.76 -1.43 15.44
C LEU A 231 -9.96 -2.30 15.03
N ASP A 232 -11.20 -1.91 15.33
CA ASP A 232 -12.37 -2.65 14.88
C ASP A 232 -12.76 -2.28 13.45
N CYS A 233 -13.17 -3.28 12.67
CA CYS A 233 -13.79 -3.05 11.38
C CYS A 233 -15.23 -2.55 11.54
N VAL A 234 -15.53 -1.45 10.87
CA VAL A 234 -16.90 -0.94 10.68
C VAL A 234 -17.26 -1.13 9.22
N TYR A 235 -18.25 -1.96 8.94
CA TYR A 235 -18.74 -2.29 7.60
C TYR A 235 -19.87 -1.33 7.18
N PRO A 236 -20.21 -1.25 5.87
CA PRO A 236 -21.27 -0.39 5.37
C PRO A 236 -22.56 -0.39 6.21
N ARG A 237 -23.04 -1.58 6.62
CA ARG A 237 -24.30 -1.75 7.37
C ARG A 237 -24.11 -2.08 8.86
N THR A 238 -22.91 -1.88 9.40
CA THR A 238 -22.66 -2.01 10.84
C THR A 238 -23.56 -1.05 11.63
N LYS A 239 -24.29 -1.56 12.61
CA LYS A 239 -25.11 -0.73 13.50
C LYS A 239 -24.27 -0.32 14.72
N PRO A 240 -24.40 0.94 15.18
CA PRO A 240 -23.77 1.37 16.43
C PRO A 240 -24.31 0.59 17.62
N ARG A 241 -23.52 0.47 18.68
CA ARG A 241 -23.98 0.07 20.01
C ARG A 241 -24.44 1.31 20.78
N ALA A 242 -25.23 1.13 21.84
CA ALA A 242 -25.81 2.27 22.57
C ALA A 242 -24.73 3.15 23.22
N GLU A 243 -23.67 2.53 23.74
CA GLU A 243 -22.51 3.16 24.36
C GLU A 243 -21.59 3.90 23.37
N GLU A 244 -21.74 3.66 22.07
CA GLU A 244 -20.92 4.28 21.02
C GLU A 244 -21.48 5.64 20.57
N LEU A 245 -22.76 5.92 20.87
CA LEU A 245 -23.47 7.12 20.44
C LEU A 245 -23.00 8.39 21.19
N GLY A 246 -22.98 9.53 20.50
CA GLY A 246 -22.61 10.82 21.10
C GLY A 246 -21.20 10.83 21.68
N PRO A 247 -20.18 10.40 20.92
CA PRO A 247 -18.87 10.08 21.47
C PRO A 247 -18.11 11.33 21.92
N THR A 248 -17.25 11.15 22.91
CA THR A 248 -16.10 12.03 23.17
C THR A 248 -14.85 11.22 22.91
N LEU A 249 -14.04 11.64 21.94
CA LEU A 249 -12.79 10.97 21.61
C LEU A 249 -11.76 11.28 22.69
N ARG A 250 -11.10 10.26 23.25
CA ARG A 250 -10.13 10.40 24.33
C ARG A 250 -8.84 9.70 23.96
N LEU A 251 -7.76 10.46 24.00
CA LEU A 251 -6.43 10.02 23.56
C LEU A 251 -5.39 10.42 24.60
N PHE A 252 -4.29 9.68 24.64
CA PHE A 252 -3.05 10.15 25.25
C PHE A 252 -1.89 9.86 24.31
N ALA A 253 -0.87 10.71 24.36
CA ALA A 253 0.31 10.57 23.53
C ALA A 253 1.51 11.25 24.20
N CYS A 254 2.71 10.88 23.80
CA CYS A 254 3.96 11.55 24.10
C CYS A 254 4.28 12.59 23.00
N PRO A 255 5.13 13.58 23.30
CA PRO A 255 5.66 14.48 22.28
C PRO A 255 6.31 13.71 21.12
N GLY A 256 5.93 14.04 19.88
CA GLY A 256 6.44 13.44 18.65
C GLY A 256 5.67 12.20 18.16
N GLU A 257 4.67 11.71 18.89
CA GLU A 257 3.85 10.58 18.44
C GLU A 257 2.78 11.01 17.42
N PHE A 258 2.32 10.04 16.64
CA PHE A 258 1.19 10.16 15.72
C PHE A 258 0.03 9.30 16.22
N GLU A 259 -0.97 9.93 16.83
CA GLU A 259 -2.06 9.20 17.50
C GLU A 259 -3.31 9.14 16.60
N PRO A 260 -3.86 7.93 16.32
CA PRO A 260 -5.08 7.79 15.55
C PRO A 260 -6.33 8.06 16.40
N ALA A 261 -7.32 8.69 15.78
CA ALA A 261 -8.66 8.81 16.31
C ALA A 261 -9.69 8.61 15.19
N ASN A 262 -10.93 8.28 15.52
CA ASN A 262 -11.97 8.18 14.50
C ASN A 262 -13.37 8.47 15.06
N PHE A 263 -14.25 8.87 14.16
CA PHE A 263 -15.68 8.89 14.38
C PHE A 263 -16.40 8.38 13.13
N ILE A 264 -17.63 7.92 13.31
CA ILE A 264 -18.46 7.38 12.25
C ILE A 264 -19.75 8.19 12.18
N VAL A 265 -20.15 8.50 10.94
CA VAL A 265 -21.47 9.02 10.62
C VAL A 265 -22.26 7.92 9.92
N LEU A 266 -23.45 7.60 10.44
CA LEU A 266 -24.44 6.76 9.77
C LEU A 266 -25.55 7.67 9.23
N PRO A 267 -25.61 7.92 7.91
CA PRO A 267 -26.68 8.67 7.29
C PRO A 267 -28.01 7.92 7.36
N LEU A 268 -29.08 8.60 7.78
CA LEU A 268 -30.46 8.10 7.75
C LEU A 268 -31.19 8.48 6.45
N ARG A 269 -30.56 9.33 5.64
CA ARG A 269 -30.94 9.78 4.29
C ARG A 269 -29.67 10.24 3.58
N ASP A 270 -29.75 10.46 2.28
CA ASP A 270 -28.62 11.02 1.53
C ASP A 270 -28.25 12.41 2.08
N LEU A 271 -26.95 12.64 2.29
CA LEU A 271 -26.40 13.88 2.81
C LEU A 271 -25.56 14.55 1.72
N ALA A 272 -26.00 15.71 1.26
CA ALA A 272 -25.26 16.50 0.30
C ALA A 272 -24.26 17.45 0.98
N GLY A 273 -23.15 17.74 0.32
CA GLY A 273 -22.22 18.81 0.71
C GLY A 273 -21.55 18.58 2.06
N VAL A 274 -21.25 17.33 2.41
CA VAL A 274 -20.59 16.96 3.66
C VAL A 274 -19.19 17.57 3.74
N ARG A 275 -18.83 18.08 4.92
CA ARG A 275 -17.49 18.55 5.28
C ARG A 275 -17.13 18.11 6.69
N VAL A 276 -15.83 17.91 6.92
CA VAL A 276 -15.26 17.66 8.23
C VAL A 276 -14.16 18.69 8.48
N ARG A 277 -14.21 19.35 9.63
CA ARG A 277 -13.18 20.30 10.08
C ARG A 277 -12.76 19.95 11.49
N VAL A 278 -11.48 20.10 11.80
CA VAL A 278 -10.94 19.91 13.15
C VAL A 278 -10.37 21.25 13.62
N THR A 279 -10.57 21.57 14.89
CA THR A 279 -9.91 22.74 15.52
C THR A 279 -8.51 22.38 15.99
N ASP A 280 -7.74 23.38 16.42
CA ASP A 280 -6.56 23.10 17.23
C ASP A 280 -6.95 22.29 18.47
N ILE A 281 -6.06 21.39 18.90
CA ILE A 281 -6.21 20.57 20.09
C ILE A 281 -5.02 20.88 21.00
N GLY A 282 -5.12 21.98 21.74
CA GLY A 282 -4.03 22.48 22.57
C GLY A 282 -2.77 22.79 21.72
N PRO A 283 -1.64 22.10 21.93
CA PRO A 283 -0.41 22.33 21.18
C PRO A 283 -0.44 21.72 19.77
N VAL A 284 -1.42 20.89 19.42
CA VAL A 284 -1.55 20.29 18.10
C VAL A 284 -2.37 21.23 17.20
N PRO A 285 -1.75 21.91 16.22
CA PRO A 285 -2.50 22.77 15.32
C PRO A 285 -3.37 21.94 14.38
N ALA A 286 -4.51 22.48 13.92
CA ALA A 286 -5.43 21.79 13.02
C ALA A 286 -4.74 21.28 11.73
N GLY A 287 -3.73 22.00 11.23
CA GLY A 287 -2.97 21.58 10.05
C GLY A 287 -2.02 20.38 10.28
N ALA A 288 -1.79 19.99 11.54
CA ALA A 288 -1.05 18.77 11.90
C ALA A 288 -1.99 17.58 12.18
N ILE A 289 -3.29 17.74 11.89
CA ILE A 289 -4.30 16.69 12.03
C ILE A 289 -4.79 16.34 10.63
N GLU A 290 -4.41 15.16 10.15
CA GLU A 290 -4.89 14.68 8.86
C GLU A 290 -6.28 14.07 9.02
N VAL A 291 -7.21 14.40 8.11
CA VAL A 291 -8.56 13.82 8.06
C VAL A 291 -8.71 13.02 6.79
N ARG A 292 -9.01 11.73 6.93
CA ARG A 292 -9.23 10.78 5.84
C ARG A 292 -10.59 10.11 6.00
N LYS A 293 -11.23 9.72 4.90
CA LYS A 293 -12.42 8.87 4.90
C LYS A 293 -11.98 7.44 4.60
N VAL A 294 -12.46 6.49 5.40
CA VAL A 294 -12.21 5.08 5.14
C VAL A 294 -13.05 4.66 3.92
N ARG A 295 -12.37 4.15 2.90
CA ARG A 295 -12.96 3.64 1.68
C ARG A 295 -13.25 2.15 1.83
N TYR A 296 -14.43 1.76 1.36
CA TYR A 296 -14.80 0.35 1.25
C TYR A 296 -14.29 -0.26 -0.05
N GLN A 297 -13.68 -1.44 0.05
CA GLN A 297 -13.14 -2.19 -1.07
C GLN A 297 -13.77 -3.57 -1.17
N LEU A 298 -13.84 -4.11 -2.40
CA LEU A 298 -14.22 -5.51 -2.61
C LEU A 298 -12.97 -6.38 -2.49
N ALA A 299 -12.72 -6.97 -1.32
CA ALA A 299 -11.53 -7.76 -1.06
C ALA A 299 -11.79 -9.27 -1.10
N ARG A 300 -10.75 -10.03 -1.49
CA ARG A 300 -10.72 -11.49 -1.41
C ARG A 300 -10.52 -11.91 0.05
N PRO A 301 -11.07 -13.05 0.52
CA PRO A 301 -10.79 -13.57 1.87
C PRO A 301 -9.30 -13.83 2.16
N ASN A 302 -8.52 -14.04 1.11
CA ASN A 302 -7.06 -14.12 1.11
C ASN A 302 -6.57 -13.80 -0.30
N TYR A 303 -5.33 -13.34 -0.45
CA TYR A 303 -4.82 -12.79 -1.69
C TYR A 303 -4.91 -13.67 -2.94
N THR A 304 -4.87 -14.99 -2.77
CA THR A 304 -4.96 -15.95 -3.88
C THR A 304 -6.36 -16.52 -4.09
N VAL A 305 -7.28 -16.35 -3.13
CA VAL A 305 -8.63 -16.90 -3.20
C VAL A 305 -9.42 -16.20 -4.30
N ARG A 306 -9.95 -16.99 -5.24
CA ARG A 306 -10.74 -16.47 -6.38
C ARG A 306 -12.23 -16.68 -6.15
N HIS A 307 -13.04 -15.92 -6.89
CA HIS A 307 -14.49 -16.09 -7.00
C HIS A 307 -15.26 -15.91 -5.67
N ARG A 308 -14.61 -15.37 -4.64
CA ARG A 308 -15.21 -14.97 -3.38
C ARG A 308 -14.69 -13.60 -3.02
N TYR A 309 -15.59 -12.73 -2.59
CA TYR A 309 -15.22 -11.39 -2.14
C TYR A 309 -16.11 -10.95 -0.98
N ARG A 310 -15.67 -9.94 -0.25
CA ARG A 310 -16.45 -9.23 0.76
C ARG A 310 -16.16 -7.74 0.67
N VAL A 311 -17.04 -6.93 1.23
CA VAL A 311 -16.77 -5.50 1.40
C VAL A 311 -15.93 -5.31 2.66
N VAL A 312 -14.79 -4.61 2.58
CA VAL A 312 -13.89 -4.35 3.71
C VAL A 312 -13.57 -2.86 3.83
N PRO A 313 -13.48 -2.32 5.05
CA PRO A 313 -12.93 -0.98 5.29
C PRO A 313 -11.40 -1.02 5.25
N ASP A 314 -10.76 -0.36 4.30
CA ASP A 314 -9.31 -0.52 4.12
C ASP A 314 -8.55 0.79 3.90
N ILE A 315 -8.71 1.40 2.73
CA ILE A 315 -7.94 2.57 2.30
C ILE A 315 -8.39 3.81 3.06
N LEU A 316 -7.43 4.59 3.57
CA LEU A 316 -7.66 5.89 4.17
C LEU A 316 -7.50 6.96 3.07
N GLU A 317 -8.60 7.30 2.40
CA GLU A 317 -8.61 8.26 1.30
C GLU A 317 -8.71 9.70 1.82
N ARG A 318 -7.97 10.65 1.25
CA ARG A 318 -8.11 12.06 1.64
C ARG A 318 -9.56 12.52 1.43
N PHE A 319 -10.08 13.28 2.39
CA PHE A 319 -11.47 13.74 2.33
C PHE A 319 -11.55 15.26 2.30
N ASP A 320 -11.77 15.81 1.10
CA ASP A 320 -11.97 17.26 0.88
C ASP A 320 -13.47 17.65 0.89
N GLY A 321 -14.34 16.70 1.20
CA GLY A 321 -15.80 16.85 1.18
C GLY A 321 -16.48 16.08 0.06
N GLY A 322 -17.80 15.93 0.16
CA GLY A 322 -18.59 15.19 -0.83
C GLY A 322 -19.97 14.83 -0.32
N ASP A 323 -20.63 13.91 -0.99
CA ASP A 323 -21.95 13.43 -0.58
C ASP A 323 -21.82 12.07 0.11
N LEU A 324 -22.76 11.76 1.02
CA LEU A 324 -22.88 10.47 1.67
C LEU A 324 -24.25 9.86 1.38
N VAL A 325 -24.28 8.55 1.13
CA VAL A 325 -25.51 7.82 0.81
C VAL A 325 -26.19 7.29 2.06
N ALA A 326 -27.52 7.22 2.03
CA ALA A 326 -28.32 6.68 3.12
C ALA A 326 -27.91 5.23 3.49
N ASN A 327 -27.86 4.94 4.78
CA ASN A 327 -27.62 3.60 5.35
C ASN A 327 -26.23 2.98 5.05
N GLU A 328 -25.24 3.80 4.67
CA GLU A 328 -23.84 3.39 4.56
C GLU A 328 -22.98 4.19 5.55
N ASN A 329 -22.28 3.50 6.46
CA ASN A 329 -21.38 4.14 7.41
C ASN A 329 -20.26 4.92 6.69
N ALA A 330 -20.10 6.19 7.04
CA ALA A 330 -18.93 6.98 6.68
C ALA A 330 -18.02 7.11 7.90
N ARG A 331 -16.90 6.37 7.90
CA ARG A 331 -15.88 6.46 8.95
C ARG A 331 -14.83 7.49 8.56
N PHE A 332 -14.58 8.44 9.45
CA PHE A 332 -13.55 9.45 9.30
C PHE A 332 -12.41 9.14 10.26
N TRP A 333 -11.23 8.89 9.70
CA TRP A 333 -9.99 8.65 10.39
C TRP A 333 -9.24 9.97 10.57
N LEU A 334 -8.70 10.18 11.76
CA LEU A 334 -7.88 11.32 12.12
C LEU A 334 -6.51 10.81 12.56
N THR A 335 -5.45 11.43 12.06
CA THR A 335 -4.08 11.17 12.53
C THR A 335 -3.52 12.46 13.11
N LEU A 336 -3.31 12.50 14.43
CA LEU A 336 -2.83 13.67 15.16
C LEU A 336 -1.31 13.57 15.32
N HIS A 337 -0.55 14.45 14.67
CA HIS A 337 0.88 14.55 14.92
C HIS A 337 1.16 15.49 16.09
N VAL A 338 1.49 14.92 17.26
CA VAL A 338 1.82 15.69 18.46
C VAL A 338 3.21 16.31 18.29
N PRO A 339 3.38 17.63 18.35
CA PRO A 339 4.70 18.24 18.19
C PRO A 339 5.73 17.66 19.16
N SER A 340 6.97 17.49 18.70
CA SER A 340 8.06 16.92 19.53
C SER A 340 8.40 17.76 20.77
N ASN A 341 8.02 19.03 20.78
CA ASN A 341 8.17 19.97 21.90
C ASN A 341 6.84 20.29 22.59
N ALA A 342 5.77 19.52 22.34
CA ALA A 342 4.47 19.75 22.95
C ALA A 342 4.56 19.74 24.48
N PRO A 343 4.05 20.77 25.17
CA PRO A 343 4.01 20.78 26.63
C PRO A 343 3.12 19.64 27.15
N PRO A 344 3.52 18.95 28.23
CA PRO A 344 2.66 18.00 28.90
C PRO A 344 1.40 18.69 29.45
N GLY A 345 0.25 18.04 29.32
CA GLY A 345 -1.01 18.64 29.75
C GLY A 345 -2.25 17.89 29.28
N GLN A 346 -3.42 18.40 29.68
CA GLN A 346 -4.71 17.97 29.17
C GLN A 346 -5.27 19.07 28.28
N TYR A 347 -5.69 18.69 27.09
CA TYR A 347 -6.16 19.59 26.06
C TYR A 347 -7.50 19.12 25.52
N THR A 348 -8.30 20.08 25.07
CA THR A 348 -9.61 19.85 24.45
C THR A 348 -9.63 20.50 23.08
N GLY A 349 -10.31 19.86 22.15
CA GLY A 349 -10.69 20.45 20.87
C GLY A 349 -12.02 19.87 20.41
N GLN A 350 -12.38 20.16 19.17
CA GLN A 350 -13.61 19.67 18.59
C GLN A 350 -13.46 19.36 17.10
N ILE A 351 -14.25 18.39 16.66
CA ILE A 351 -14.44 18.05 15.25
C ILE A 351 -15.83 18.51 14.85
N GLU A 352 -15.92 19.24 13.75
CA GLU A 352 -17.15 19.76 13.17
C GLU A 352 -17.49 18.95 11.92
N PHE A 353 -18.61 18.22 11.97
CA PHE A 353 -19.20 17.58 10.81
C PHE A 353 -20.38 18.43 10.34
N THR A 354 -20.42 18.78 9.06
CA THR A 354 -21.52 19.56 8.46
C THR A 354 -22.01 18.90 7.19
N SER A 355 -23.29 19.12 6.89
CA SER A 355 -23.98 18.69 5.67
C SER A 355 -25.10 19.69 5.35
N ALA A 356 -25.71 19.59 4.17
CA ALA A 356 -26.86 20.42 3.80
C ALA A 356 -28.07 20.24 4.75
N SER A 357 -28.22 19.09 5.42
CA SER A 357 -29.35 18.81 6.30
C SER A 357 -29.09 19.08 7.79
N GLY A 358 -27.84 19.34 8.19
CA GLY A 358 -27.49 19.60 9.59
C GLY A 358 -26.01 19.42 9.91
N SER A 359 -25.67 19.61 11.17
CA SER A 359 -24.31 19.51 11.69
C SER A 359 -24.23 18.74 13.00
N ALA A 360 -23.01 18.33 13.36
CA ALA A 360 -22.68 17.74 14.64
C ALA A 360 -21.27 18.15 15.07
N THR A 361 -21.06 18.22 16.38
CA THR A 361 -19.76 18.47 17.00
C THR A 361 -19.36 17.24 17.79
N VAL A 362 -18.15 16.73 17.55
CA VAL A 362 -17.56 15.62 18.29
C VAL A 362 -16.42 16.16 19.15
N PRO A 363 -16.55 16.18 20.49
CA PRO A 363 -15.47 16.60 21.38
C PRO A 363 -14.29 15.65 21.32
N ILE A 364 -13.08 16.20 21.39
CA ILE A 364 -11.83 15.44 21.49
C ILE A 364 -11.00 15.91 22.68
N GLN A 365 -10.46 14.97 23.45
CA GLN A 365 -9.60 15.19 24.60
C GLN A 365 -8.26 14.51 24.37
N LEU A 366 -7.18 15.28 24.48
CA LEU A 366 -5.80 14.80 24.32
C LEU A 366 -5.02 15.02 25.62
N ARG A 367 -4.42 13.95 26.16
CA ARG A 367 -3.43 14.03 27.24
C ARG A 367 -2.02 13.88 26.69
N VAL A 368 -1.24 14.95 26.71
CA VAL A 368 0.20 14.90 26.38
C VAL A 368 0.99 14.51 27.63
N LEU A 369 1.72 13.40 27.57
CA LEU A 369 2.50 12.87 28.69
C LEU A 369 3.93 13.46 28.73
N PRO A 370 4.51 13.69 29.92
CA PRO A 370 5.91 14.12 30.07
C PRO A 370 6.91 12.98 29.86
N ILE A 371 6.71 12.15 28.83
CA ILE A 371 7.52 10.98 28.51
C ILE A 371 8.20 11.22 27.18
N HIS A 372 9.51 10.97 27.11
CA HIS A 372 10.24 10.87 25.85
C HIS A 372 10.53 9.41 25.58
N LEU A 373 9.81 8.86 24.60
CA LEU A 373 9.93 7.47 24.19
C LEU A 373 11.30 7.20 23.57
N ARG A 374 11.85 6.02 23.88
CA ARG A 374 13.13 5.52 23.37
C ARG A 374 12.90 4.39 22.38
N ASP A 375 13.71 4.38 21.34
CA ASP A 375 13.75 3.27 20.38
C ASP A 375 14.70 2.19 20.90
N ASP A 376 14.32 0.92 20.71
CA ASP A 376 15.13 -0.24 21.06
C ASP A 376 16.18 -0.51 19.95
N PRO A 377 17.48 -0.30 20.20
CA PRO A 377 18.51 -0.55 19.18
C PRO A 377 18.75 -2.04 18.91
N ALA A 378 18.22 -2.94 19.75
CA ALA A 378 18.33 -4.39 19.55
C ALA A 378 17.26 -4.94 18.59
N LYS A 379 16.23 -4.14 18.29
CA LYS A 379 15.12 -4.50 17.41
C LYS A 379 15.15 -3.66 16.14
N LEU A 380 14.76 -4.24 15.02
CA LEU A 380 14.64 -3.53 13.75
C LEU A 380 13.26 -3.78 13.13
N PHE A 381 12.65 -2.72 12.65
CA PHE A 381 11.41 -2.77 11.90
C PHE A 381 11.75 -2.47 10.44
N GLY A 382 11.47 -3.45 9.59
CA GLY A 382 11.71 -3.39 8.17
C GLY A 382 10.46 -3.71 7.38
N ILE A 383 10.56 -3.63 6.06
CA ILE A 383 9.52 -4.06 5.13
C ILE A 383 10.13 -4.36 3.77
N TYR A 384 9.58 -5.31 3.02
CA TYR A 384 9.98 -5.42 1.62
C TYR A 384 9.52 -4.20 0.84
N TYR A 385 10.28 -3.85 -0.21
CA TYR A 385 10.02 -2.62 -0.93
C TYR A 385 10.37 -2.72 -2.41
N ARG A 386 9.46 -2.24 -3.26
CA ARG A 386 9.71 -2.01 -4.68
C ARG A 386 10.13 -0.57 -4.86
N HIS A 387 11.45 -0.35 -4.92
CA HIS A 387 12.00 1.00 -4.89
C HIS A 387 11.61 1.80 -6.16
N PRO A 388 10.94 2.95 -6.07
CA PRO A 388 10.54 3.75 -7.24
C PRO A 388 11.72 4.16 -8.13
N TYR A 389 12.92 4.27 -7.56
CA TYR A 389 14.15 4.49 -8.35
C TYR A 389 14.43 3.41 -9.41
N ASP A 390 13.91 2.19 -9.26
CA ASP A 390 14.01 1.17 -10.31
C ASP A 390 13.20 1.58 -11.56
N SER A 391 12.02 2.18 -11.37
CA SER A 391 11.25 2.80 -12.45
C SER A 391 11.92 4.09 -12.96
N MET A 392 12.50 4.90 -12.07
CA MET A 392 13.25 6.10 -12.44
C MET A 392 14.43 5.79 -13.37
N ALA A 393 15.15 4.69 -13.12
CA ALA A 393 16.28 4.27 -13.93
C ALA A 393 15.89 3.89 -15.37
N GLY A 394 14.64 3.44 -15.58
CA GLY A 394 14.07 3.16 -16.90
C GLY A 394 13.32 4.33 -17.54
N ALA A 395 13.15 5.45 -16.83
CA ALA A 395 12.32 6.56 -17.29
C ALA A 395 13.01 7.40 -18.38
N GLU A 396 12.32 7.61 -19.49
CA GLU A 396 12.84 8.33 -20.67
C GLU A 396 12.79 9.85 -20.52
N ASP A 397 11.84 10.40 -19.75
CA ASP A 397 11.62 11.84 -19.60
C ASP A 397 11.87 12.38 -18.17
N GLY A 398 12.08 13.69 -18.07
CA GLY A 398 12.42 14.36 -16.81
C GLY A 398 11.28 14.36 -15.79
N VAL A 399 10.03 14.47 -16.25
CA VAL A 399 8.84 14.51 -15.38
C VAL A 399 8.63 13.15 -14.72
N SER A 400 8.76 12.06 -15.47
CA SER A 400 8.74 10.70 -14.93
C SER A 400 9.85 10.48 -13.91
N ARG A 401 11.08 10.91 -14.19
CA ARG A 401 12.19 10.80 -13.24
C ARG A 401 11.94 11.59 -11.95
N GLU A 402 11.38 12.79 -12.05
CA GLU A 402 11.02 13.62 -10.89
C GLU A 402 9.91 12.98 -10.04
N HIS A 403 8.86 12.46 -10.69
CA HIS A 403 7.76 11.76 -10.00
C HIS A 403 8.26 10.58 -9.17
N PHE A 404 9.02 9.65 -9.77
CA PHE A 404 9.56 8.51 -9.04
C PHE A 404 10.55 8.92 -7.95
N ARG A 405 11.30 10.01 -8.15
CA ARG A 405 12.18 10.54 -7.11
C ARG A 405 11.38 11.03 -5.90
N ARG A 406 10.36 11.86 -6.16
CA ARG A 406 9.46 12.41 -5.14
C ARG A 406 8.72 11.30 -4.40
N ARG A 407 8.17 10.32 -5.12
CA ARG A 407 7.46 9.20 -4.52
C ARG A 407 8.36 8.39 -3.58
N ALA A 408 9.58 8.06 -3.99
CA ALA A 408 10.50 7.34 -3.10
C ALA A 408 10.81 8.14 -1.82
N ASP A 409 11.00 9.46 -1.93
CA ASP A 409 11.25 10.33 -0.76
C ASP A 409 10.05 10.34 0.20
N LEU A 410 8.83 10.51 -0.32
CA LEU A 410 7.61 10.52 0.49
C LEU A 410 7.33 9.14 1.13
N GLU A 411 7.52 8.05 0.39
CA GLU A 411 7.37 6.69 0.95
C GLU A 411 8.42 6.37 2.02
N HIS A 412 9.67 6.86 1.89
CA HIS A 412 10.68 6.70 2.95
C HIS A 412 10.37 7.54 4.20
N ALA A 413 9.86 8.77 4.01
CA ALA A 413 9.40 9.59 5.13
C ALA A 413 8.23 8.92 5.88
N ASP A 414 7.27 8.36 5.14
CA ASP A 414 6.15 7.62 5.70
C ASP A 414 6.60 6.35 6.43
N MET A 415 7.45 5.53 5.82
CA MET A 415 8.10 4.39 6.50
C MET A 415 8.82 4.83 7.77
N ALA A 416 9.54 5.94 7.74
CA ALA A 416 10.24 6.46 8.90
C ALA A 416 9.28 6.89 10.03
N ALA A 417 8.16 7.51 9.69
CA ALA A 417 7.10 7.87 10.64
C ALA A 417 6.43 6.64 11.29
N HIS A 418 6.43 5.49 10.60
CA HIS A 418 5.89 4.21 11.09
C HIS A 418 6.94 3.31 11.76
N GLY A 419 8.08 3.88 12.16
CA GLY A 419 9.15 3.14 12.84
C GLY A 419 9.99 2.24 11.93
N THR A 420 9.65 2.13 10.64
CA THR A 420 10.42 1.33 9.68
C THR A 420 11.76 2.01 9.41
N ARG A 421 12.85 1.25 9.56
CA ARG A 421 14.24 1.70 9.39
C ARG A 421 15.04 0.78 8.47
N ASN A 422 14.40 -0.15 7.77
CA ASN A 422 15.07 -1.09 6.88
C ASN A 422 14.14 -1.49 5.74
N VAL A 423 14.68 -1.60 4.53
CA VAL A 423 13.95 -2.22 3.41
C VAL A 423 14.82 -3.24 2.70
N THR A 424 14.19 -4.18 1.99
CA THR A 424 14.93 -5.03 1.08
C THR A 424 15.37 -4.23 -0.15
N LEU A 425 16.60 -4.47 -0.60
CA LEU A 425 17.17 -3.89 -1.82
C LEU A 425 17.62 -4.99 -2.77
N SER A 426 17.91 -4.61 -4.00
CA SER A 426 18.50 -5.50 -5.00
C SER A 426 19.75 -4.87 -5.60
N CYS A 427 20.76 -5.71 -5.83
CA CYS A 427 21.96 -5.37 -6.58
C CYS A 427 22.02 -6.25 -7.83
N TYR A 428 21.22 -5.87 -8.83
CA TYR A 428 21.14 -6.62 -10.07
C TYR A 428 22.36 -6.36 -10.98
N SER A 429 22.90 -7.43 -11.54
CA SER A 429 23.76 -7.42 -12.73
C SER A 429 23.37 -8.61 -13.60
N PRO A 430 23.38 -8.50 -14.94
CA PRO A 430 23.45 -9.67 -15.80
C PRO A 430 24.59 -10.62 -15.37
N PRO A 431 24.54 -11.91 -15.73
CA PRO A 431 25.65 -12.82 -15.53
C PRO A 431 26.94 -12.27 -16.15
N ALA A 432 28.09 -12.72 -15.63
CA ALA A 432 29.39 -12.24 -16.10
C ALA A 432 29.52 -12.48 -17.61
N ASP A 433 30.11 -11.53 -18.32
CA ASP A 433 30.41 -11.69 -19.74
C ASP A 433 31.56 -12.69 -19.98
N ALA A 434 31.99 -12.83 -21.25
CA ALA A 434 33.08 -13.74 -21.61
C ALA A 434 34.43 -13.37 -20.98
N ALA A 435 34.61 -12.12 -20.56
CA ALA A 435 35.79 -11.64 -19.84
C ALA A 435 35.65 -11.78 -18.31
N GLY A 436 34.52 -12.30 -17.82
CA GLY A 436 34.25 -12.44 -16.39
C GLY A 436 33.80 -11.14 -15.72
N GLN A 437 33.35 -10.14 -16.49
CA GLN A 437 32.94 -8.84 -15.96
C GLN A 437 31.43 -8.75 -15.72
N PHE A 438 31.05 -8.10 -14.62
CA PHE A 438 29.66 -7.80 -14.25
C PHE A 438 29.27 -6.37 -14.62
N LYS A 439 27.98 -6.12 -14.85
CA LYS A 439 27.42 -4.81 -15.25
C LYS A 439 26.43 -4.31 -14.21
N PHE A 440 26.95 -3.94 -13.04
CA PHE A 440 26.17 -3.34 -11.97
C PHE A 440 25.85 -1.86 -12.25
N ASN A 441 24.71 -1.39 -11.74
CA ASN A 441 24.39 0.03 -11.67
C ASN A 441 24.70 0.57 -10.27
N TRP A 442 25.97 0.88 -10.02
CA TRP A 442 26.43 1.33 -8.70
C TRP A 442 25.85 2.69 -8.28
N ASP A 443 25.62 3.58 -9.23
CA ASP A 443 25.06 4.91 -8.95
C ASP A 443 23.60 4.83 -8.51
N LEU A 444 22.83 3.91 -9.10
CA LEU A 444 21.47 3.63 -8.64
C LEU A 444 21.46 3.09 -7.20
N LEU A 445 22.33 2.11 -6.89
CA LEU A 445 22.42 1.58 -5.52
C LEU A 445 22.91 2.66 -4.53
N ALA A 446 23.88 3.49 -4.93
CA ALA A 446 24.35 4.62 -4.13
C ALA A 446 23.21 5.60 -3.82
N ALA A 447 22.37 5.92 -4.81
CA ALA A 447 21.23 6.82 -4.63
C ALA A 447 20.19 6.24 -3.67
N LYS A 448 19.90 4.93 -3.74
CA LYS A 448 19.00 4.26 -2.78
C LYS A 448 19.56 4.32 -1.35
N LEU A 449 20.85 4.04 -1.18
CA LEU A 449 21.51 4.07 0.14
C LEU A 449 21.69 5.50 0.69
N GLU A 450 21.79 6.50 -0.18
CA GLU A 450 21.77 7.90 0.23
C GLU A 450 20.37 8.30 0.75
N LEU A 451 19.30 7.82 0.12
CA LEU A 451 17.94 8.03 0.62
C LEU A 451 17.73 7.37 2.00
N TRP A 452 18.33 6.20 2.23
CA TRP A 452 18.37 5.58 3.55
C TRP A 452 19.05 6.48 4.58
N ARG A 453 20.21 7.05 4.25
CA ARG A 453 20.95 7.95 5.13
C ARG A 453 20.11 9.19 5.47
N GLN A 454 19.40 9.75 4.48
CA GLN A 454 18.54 10.93 4.66
C GLN A 454 17.37 10.67 5.60
N HIS A 455 16.73 9.50 5.50
CA HIS A 455 15.57 9.12 6.34
C HIS A 455 15.94 8.28 7.56
N GLY A 456 17.24 8.11 7.86
CA GLY A 456 17.73 7.45 9.05
C GLY A 456 17.59 5.92 9.08
N PHE A 457 17.47 5.28 7.93
CA PHE A 457 17.45 3.81 7.80
C PHE A 457 18.82 3.20 8.15
N ARG A 458 18.81 1.95 8.60
CA ARG A 458 19.97 1.28 9.22
C ARG A 458 20.11 -0.16 8.74
N GLY A 459 21.35 -0.60 8.61
CA GLY A 459 21.69 -1.97 8.25
C GLY A 459 21.59 -2.96 9.44
N PRO A 460 21.82 -4.26 9.16
CA PRO A 460 22.27 -4.79 7.87
C PRO A 460 21.15 -4.80 6.81
N VAL A 461 21.50 -4.74 5.53
CA VAL A 461 20.55 -4.62 4.41
C VAL A 461 20.35 -5.95 3.73
N VAL A 462 19.11 -6.43 3.63
CA VAL A 462 18.80 -7.61 2.80
C VAL A 462 18.99 -7.25 1.33
N MET A 463 19.90 -7.95 0.66
CA MET A 463 20.34 -7.64 -0.70
C MET A 463 20.09 -8.83 -1.62
N SER A 464 19.09 -8.72 -2.50
CA SER A 464 18.85 -9.69 -3.57
C SER A 464 19.91 -9.58 -4.66
N ILE A 465 20.32 -10.74 -5.19
CA ILE A 465 21.30 -10.86 -6.30
C ILE A 465 20.73 -11.72 -7.44
N ASN A 466 21.30 -11.59 -8.64
CA ASN A 466 20.81 -12.26 -9.86
C ASN A 466 21.24 -13.75 -9.94
N THR A 467 20.78 -14.56 -8.99
CA THR A 467 21.07 -16.00 -8.96
C THR A 467 20.40 -16.74 -10.12
N ASP A 468 19.18 -16.35 -10.50
CA ASP A 468 18.38 -16.97 -11.56
C ASP A 468 19.02 -16.76 -12.94
N GLY A 469 19.52 -15.57 -13.24
CA GLY A 469 20.26 -15.32 -14.47
C GLY A 469 21.56 -16.11 -14.56
N VAL A 470 22.31 -16.24 -13.45
CA VAL A 470 23.53 -17.06 -13.42
C VAL A 470 23.19 -18.53 -13.57
N TYR A 471 22.11 -19.00 -12.96
CA TYR A 471 21.61 -20.36 -13.14
C TYR A 471 21.26 -20.63 -14.61
N GLU A 472 20.48 -19.76 -15.25
CA GLU A 472 20.11 -19.89 -16.66
C GLU A 472 21.34 -19.94 -17.58
N LYS A 473 22.36 -19.12 -17.32
CA LYS A 473 23.61 -19.14 -18.07
C LYS A 473 24.28 -20.51 -18.05
N HIS A 474 24.33 -21.17 -16.89
CA HIS A 474 25.08 -22.44 -16.71
C HIS A 474 24.25 -23.68 -16.99
N VAL A 475 22.94 -23.66 -16.71
CA VAL A 475 22.04 -24.81 -16.85
C VAL A 475 21.22 -24.77 -18.13
N LYS A 476 21.17 -23.61 -18.82
CA LYS A 476 20.40 -23.38 -20.06
C LYS A 476 18.89 -23.52 -19.90
N GLU A 477 18.41 -23.47 -18.66
CA GLU A 477 17.01 -23.53 -18.27
C GLU A 477 16.77 -22.60 -17.09
N ARG A 478 15.51 -22.22 -16.86
CA ARG A 478 15.09 -21.50 -15.65
C ARG A 478 14.29 -22.42 -14.75
N TYR A 479 14.54 -22.35 -13.44
CA TYR A 479 13.63 -22.93 -12.45
C TYR A 479 12.40 -22.03 -12.25
N GLY A 480 11.33 -22.62 -11.70
CA GLY A 480 10.13 -21.92 -11.29
C GLY A 480 10.15 -21.41 -9.85
N SER A 481 9.02 -20.88 -9.40
CA SER A 481 8.80 -20.36 -8.03
C SER A 481 9.20 -21.40 -7.00
N HIS A 482 9.80 -20.98 -5.88
CA HIS A 482 10.27 -21.87 -4.81
C HIS A 482 11.20 -23.00 -5.31
N LEU A 483 12.01 -22.69 -6.32
CA LEU A 483 12.94 -23.60 -6.98
C LEU A 483 12.28 -24.81 -7.67
N ARG A 484 11.02 -24.67 -8.10
CA ARG A 484 10.31 -25.73 -8.83
C ARG A 484 11.08 -26.14 -10.09
N GLY A 485 11.40 -27.44 -10.18
CA GLY A 485 12.13 -28.00 -11.33
C GLY A 485 13.61 -27.60 -11.40
N VAL A 486 14.18 -27.10 -10.29
CA VAL A 486 15.62 -26.82 -10.22
C VAL A 486 16.44 -28.09 -10.44
N LYS A 487 17.55 -27.93 -11.16
CA LYS A 487 18.53 -28.98 -11.44
C LYS A 487 19.82 -28.64 -10.71
N ASP A 488 20.66 -29.65 -10.55
CA ASP A 488 21.96 -29.46 -9.93
C ASP A 488 22.91 -28.70 -10.89
N PRO A 489 23.38 -27.49 -10.55
CA PRO A 489 24.22 -26.71 -11.44
C PRO A 489 25.70 -27.17 -11.37
N PRO A 490 26.48 -26.96 -12.45
CA PRO A 490 27.91 -27.29 -12.46
C PRO A 490 28.71 -26.37 -11.53
N GLU A 491 29.91 -26.78 -11.12
CA GLU A 491 30.81 -25.97 -10.25
C GLU A 491 31.13 -24.57 -10.79
N ALA A 492 31.04 -24.37 -12.11
CA ALA A 492 31.21 -23.06 -12.73
C ALA A 492 30.15 -22.04 -12.27
N PHE A 493 28.93 -22.50 -11.97
CA PHE A 493 27.87 -21.68 -11.39
C PHE A 493 28.29 -21.15 -10.02
N SER A 494 28.71 -22.03 -9.11
CA SER A 494 29.13 -21.64 -7.76
C SER A 494 30.30 -20.66 -7.79
N ARG A 495 31.28 -20.87 -8.68
CA ARG A 495 32.40 -19.92 -8.85
C ARG A 495 31.93 -18.54 -9.31
N GLU A 496 30.95 -18.46 -10.20
CA GLU A 496 30.41 -17.19 -10.68
C GLU A 496 29.57 -16.48 -9.61
N ILE A 497 28.76 -17.21 -8.82
CA ILE A 497 28.06 -16.66 -7.66
C ILE A 497 29.06 -16.09 -6.65
N THR A 498 30.12 -16.84 -6.29
CA THR A 498 31.18 -16.32 -5.41
C THR A 498 31.85 -15.08 -5.98
N ALA A 499 32.14 -15.04 -7.29
CA ALA A 499 32.74 -13.88 -7.93
C ALA A 499 31.81 -12.66 -7.92
N MET A 500 30.52 -12.85 -8.18
CA MET A 500 29.50 -11.79 -8.12
C MET A 500 29.41 -11.21 -6.70
N VAL A 501 29.29 -12.06 -5.69
CA VAL A 501 29.20 -11.66 -4.29
C VAL A 501 30.47 -10.92 -3.84
N ARG A 502 31.67 -11.40 -4.23
CA ARG A 502 32.93 -10.68 -3.95
C ARG A 502 32.97 -9.30 -4.61
N ALA A 503 32.48 -9.17 -5.85
CA ALA A 503 32.44 -7.88 -6.53
C ALA A 503 31.51 -6.89 -5.80
N ILE A 504 30.33 -7.36 -5.37
CA ILE A 504 29.39 -6.54 -4.59
C ILE A 504 30.00 -6.15 -3.24
N ASP A 505 30.60 -7.10 -2.51
CA ASP A 505 31.16 -6.81 -1.18
C ASP A 505 32.39 -5.91 -1.23
N ALA A 506 33.22 -6.04 -2.28
CA ALA A 506 34.34 -5.16 -2.53
C ALA A 506 33.88 -3.72 -2.76
N GLU A 507 32.83 -3.51 -3.59
CA GLU A 507 32.27 -2.18 -3.81
C GLU A 507 31.62 -1.62 -2.54
N ARG A 508 30.87 -2.45 -1.80
CA ARG A 508 30.28 -2.09 -0.49
C ARG A 508 31.36 -1.58 0.46
N THR A 509 32.47 -2.31 0.57
CA THR A 509 33.59 -1.93 1.43
C THR A 509 34.28 -0.66 0.94
N ALA A 510 34.55 -0.56 -0.37
CA ALA A 510 35.22 0.60 -0.97
C ALA A 510 34.42 1.90 -0.77
N ARG A 511 33.09 1.82 -0.78
CA ARG A 511 32.18 2.96 -0.57
C ARG A 511 31.78 3.19 0.88
N GLY A 512 32.18 2.32 1.81
CA GLY A 512 31.77 2.41 3.21
C GLY A 512 30.27 2.21 3.43
N TRP A 513 29.62 1.41 2.58
CA TRP A 513 28.20 1.08 2.72
C TRP A 513 27.94 0.15 3.90
N PRO A 514 26.72 0.17 4.48
CA PRO A 514 26.33 -0.76 5.55
C PRO A 514 26.50 -2.23 5.13
N GLU A 515 26.62 -3.13 6.11
CA GLU A 515 26.66 -4.57 5.85
C GLU A 515 25.45 -5.03 5.01
N PHE A 516 25.71 -5.94 4.06
CA PHE A 516 24.68 -6.60 3.28
C PHE A 516 24.48 -8.04 3.76
N LEU A 517 23.22 -8.44 3.89
CA LEU A 517 22.82 -9.84 4.02
C LEU A 517 22.43 -10.36 2.65
N TYR A 518 23.20 -11.32 2.13
CA TYR A 518 23.00 -11.78 0.77
C TYR A 518 21.80 -12.72 0.72
N TYR A 519 20.80 -12.34 -0.08
CA TYR A 519 19.53 -13.02 -0.27
C TYR A 519 19.44 -13.59 -1.69
N PRO A 520 20.02 -14.78 -1.94
CA PRO A 520 20.22 -15.24 -3.30
C PRO A 520 18.96 -15.83 -3.95
N VAL A 521 18.04 -16.38 -3.16
CA VAL A 521 16.83 -17.06 -3.63
C VAL A 521 15.71 -16.85 -2.63
N ASP A 522 14.51 -16.59 -3.16
CA ASP A 522 13.27 -16.43 -2.41
C ASP A 522 12.60 -17.78 -2.13
N GLU A 523 12.34 -18.06 -0.84
CA GLU A 523 11.52 -19.15 -0.32
C GLU A 523 11.78 -20.53 -0.96
N PRO A 524 12.96 -21.14 -0.76
CA PRO A 524 13.21 -22.48 -1.25
C PRO A 524 12.24 -23.49 -0.62
N SER A 525 11.76 -24.44 -1.41
CA SER A 525 10.93 -25.55 -0.92
C SER A 525 11.74 -26.60 -0.17
N THR A 526 11.05 -27.47 0.56
CA THR A 526 11.61 -28.63 1.28
C THR A 526 11.98 -29.81 0.38
N ASP A 527 11.84 -29.68 -0.94
CA ASP A 527 12.27 -30.70 -1.90
C ASP A 527 13.80 -30.86 -1.88
N ALA A 528 14.27 -32.10 -2.03
CA ALA A 528 15.71 -32.40 -1.93
C ALA A 528 16.55 -31.67 -2.99
N ALA A 529 16.04 -31.47 -4.21
CA ALA A 529 16.76 -30.71 -5.24
C ALA A 529 16.83 -29.22 -4.89
N SER A 530 15.74 -28.66 -4.34
CA SER A 530 15.68 -27.29 -3.82
C SER A 530 16.70 -27.07 -2.69
N VAL A 531 16.71 -27.95 -1.69
CA VAL A 531 17.66 -27.89 -0.56
C VAL A 531 19.11 -28.03 -1.04
N ASN A 532 19.40 -28.98 -1.94
CA ASN A 532 20.74 -29.17 -2.49
C ASN A 532 21.23 -27.95 -3.29
N PHE A 533 20.35 -27.35 -4.09
CA PHE A 533 20.65 -26.11 -4.80
C PHE A 533 20.95 -24.97 -3.83
N MET A 534 20.11 -24.77 -2.82
CA MET A 534 20.32 -23.75 -1.79
C MET A 534 21.63 -23.96 -1.04
N LEU A 535 21.96 -25.20 -0.68
CA LEU A 535 23.22 -25.53 -0.04
C LEU A 535 24.42 -25.09 -0.92
N LYS A 536 24.37 -25.35 -2.22
CA LYS A 536 25.42 -24.90 -3.17
C LYS A 536 25.52 -23.38 -3.24
N VAL A 537 24.39 -22.68 -3.32
CA VAL A 537 24.35 -21.22 -3.42
C VAL A 537 24.84 -20.56 -2.13
N LEU A 538 24.37 -21.01 -0.96
CA LEU A 538 24.80 -20.50 0.33
C LEU A 538 26.29 -20.75 0.58
N ARG A 539 26.81 -21.94 0.21
CA ARG A 539 28.25 -22.22 0.23
C ARG A 539 29.04 -21.26 -0.66
N ALA A 540 28.53 -20.96 -1.86
CA ALA A 540 29.17 -20.02 -2.78
C ALA A 540 29.20 -18.59 -2.20
N CYS A 541 28.12 -18.13 -1.55
CA CYS A 541 28.10 -16.87 -0.81
C CYS A 541 29.10 -16.89 0.36
N LYS A 542 29.10 -17.95 1.19
CA LYS A 542 30.03 -18.08 2.32
C LYS A 542 31.50 -18.13 1.89
N ALA A 543 31.81 -18.71 0.73
CA ALA A 543 33.16 -18.68 0.14
C ALA A 543 33.63 -17.27 -0.26
N ALA A 544 32.72 -16.29 -0.33
CA ALA A 544 33.04 -14.88 -0.49
C ALA A 544 33.29 -14.15 0.85
N GLY A 545 33.07 -14.81 1.99
CA GLY A 545 33.30 -14.23 3.32
C GLY A 545 32.16 -13.33 3.84
N VAL A 546 30.95 -13.48 3.29
CA VAL A 546 29.80 -12.61 3.61
C VAL A 546 28.73 -13.33 4.43
N ARG A 547 27.81 -12.56 5.03
CA ARG A 547 26.64 -13.09 5.71
C ARG A 547 25.49 -13.43 4.76
N THR A 548 24.74 -14.46 5.09
CA THR A 548 23.64 -15.00 4.30
C THR A 548 22.30 -14.80 4.99
N TYR A 549 21.27 -14.62 4.17
CA TYR A 549 19.88 -14.51 4.60
C TYR A 549 19.02 -15.45 3.75
N ILE A 550 18.06 -16.10 4.40
CA ILE A 550 17.10 -17.00 3.77
C ILE A 550 15.70 -16.78 4.33
N THR A 551 14.69 -16.82 3.47
CA THR A 551 13.29 -16.93 3.85
C THR A 551 12.90 -18.40 3.87
N ALA A 552 12.90 -19.01 5.04
CA ALA A 552 12.58 -20.43 5.21
C ALA A 552 12.23 -20.68 6.67
N ASP A 553 11.29 -21.58 6.92
CA ASP A 553 10.94 -21.98 8.29
C ASP A 553 11.92 -23.06 8.80
N PRO A 554 12.83 -22.73 9.75
CA PRO A 554 13.84 -23.64 10.25
C PRO A 554 13.29 -24.76 11.13
N THR A 555 11.97 -24.82 11.36
CA THR A 555 11.31 -25.96 12.02
C THR A 555 11.15 -27.17 11.09
N HIS A 556 11.40 -27.01 9.79
CA HIS A 556 11.46 -28.13 8.85
C HIS A 556 12.82 -28.84 8.91
N ASP A 557 12.81 -30.10 9.33
CA ASP A 557 14.01 -30.97 9.40
C ASP A 557 14.80 -31.03 8.08
N GLN A 558 14.12 -30.87 6.94
CA GLN A 558 14.74 -30.87 5.61
C GLN A 558 15.77 -29.73 5.43
N PHE A 559 15.65 -28.65 6.22
CA PHE A 559 16.58 -27.52 6.16
C PHE A 559 17.76 -27.63 7.11
N GLU A 560 17.87 -28.70 7.91
CA GLU A 560 19.03 -28.98 8.76
C GLU A 560 20.38 -28.83 8.03
N PRO A 561 20.55 -29.33 6.78
CA PRO A 561 21.82 -29.17 6.05
C PRO A 561 22.21 -27.71 5.75
N LEU A 562 21.24 -26.77 5.78
CA LEU A 562 21.47 -25.36 5.49
C LEU A 562 22.03 -24.60 6.71
N ARG A 563 21.75 -25.06 7.94
CA ARG A 563 22.07 -24.33 9.18
C ARG A 563 23.51 -23.82 9.26
N PRO A 564 24.56 -24.60 8.91
CA PRO A 564 25.94 -24.11 8.97
C PRO A 564 26.26 -22.94 8.04
N TYR A 565 25.38 -22.66 7.07
CA TYR A 565 25.58 -21.65 6.03
C TYR A 565 24.55 -20.52 6.07
N VAL A 566 23.70 -20.46 7.10
CA VAL A 566 22.68 -19.42 7.30
C VAL A 566 23.03 -18.58 8.51
N ASP A 567 23.19 -17.25 8.33
CA ASP A 567 23.37 -16.32 9.46
C ASP A 567 22.06 -15.70 9.91
N VAL A 568 21.06 -15.64 9.02
CA VAL A 568 19.75 -15.07 9.30
C VAL A 568 18.65 -15.95 8.73
N TRP A 569 17.86 -16.54 9.64
CA TRP A 569 16.61 -17.20 9.32
C TRP A 569 15.49 -16.17 9.34
N CYS A 570 14.85 -15.93 8.19
CA CYS A 570 13.63 -15.15 8.11
C CYS A 570 12.44 -16.09 7.95
N THR A 571 11.49 -16.03 8.88
CA THR A 571 10.42 -17.03 8.99
C THR A 571 9.03 -16.39 8.90
N GLN A 572 8.07 -17.19 8.44
CA GLN A 572 6.65 -16.88 8.48
C GLN A 572 5.96 -18.07 9.16
N PRO A 573 5.72 -18.09 10.49
CA PRO A 573 5.45 -16.97 11.39
C PRO A 573 6.48 -16.80 12.53
N PHE A 574 6.11 -16.33 13.75
CA PHE A 574 6.97 -16.39 14.95
C PHE A 574 7.17 -17.84 15.41
N ALA A 575 7.95 -18.59 14.64
CA ALA A 575 8.34 -19.97 14.88
C ALA A 575 9.83 -20.11 14.48
N PRO A 576 10.68 -20.77 15.28
CA PRO A 576 10.38 -21.45 16.55
C PRO A 576 9.96 -20.51 17.69
N ASP A 577 9.60 -21.08 18.85
CA ASP A 577 9.27 -20.30 20.05
C ASP A 577 10.46 -19.48 20.57
N ARG A 578 10.18 -18.51 21.45
CA ARG A 578 11.18 -17.57 21.97
C ARG A 578 12.37 -18.28 22.60
N GLU A 579 12.12 -19.25 23.47
CA GLU A 579 13.14 -19.94 24.23
C GLU A 579 14.08 -20.70 23.29
N THR A 580 13.54 -21.37 22.27
CA THR A 580 14.31 -21.99 21.20
C THR A 580 15.15 -20.97 20.41
N VAL A 581 14.55 -19.85 19.99
CA VAL A 581 15.25 -18.77 19.27
C VAL A 581 16.44 -18.25 20.08
N LEU A 582 16.25 -17.96 21.36
CA LEU A 582 17.30 -17.42 22.23
C LEU A 582 18.41 -18.44 22.50
N ALA A 583 18.07 -19.71 22.70
CA ALA A 583 19.04 -20.77 22.89
C ALA A 583 19.92 -20.96 21.64
N ASP A 584 19.30 -21.02 20.46
CA ASP A 584 20.00 -21.24 19.20
C ASP A 584 20.86 -20.04 18.79
N SER A 585 20.33 -18.81 18.93
CA SER A 585 21.08 -17.58 18.66
C SER A 585 22.36 -17.50 19.51
N LYS A 586 22.30 -17.95 20.77
CA LYS A 586 23.46 -18.01 21.68
C LYS A 586 24.45 -19.12 21.30
N ALA A 587 23.96 -20.28 20.87
CA ALA A 587 24.81 -21.43 20.57
C ALA A 587 25.53 -21.31 19.21
N HIS A 588 24.87 -20.74 18.21
CA HIS A 588 25.32 -20.78 16.81
C HIS A 588 25.54 -19.41 16.17
N SER A 589 25.37 -18.30 16.92
CA SER A 589 25.52 -16.92 16.41
C SER A 589 24.63 -16.60 15.20
N VAL A 590 23.44 -17.18 15.16
CA VAL A 590 22.42 -16.97 14.13
C VAL A 590 21.38 -15.95 14.60
N GLU A 591 20.76 -15.23 13.66
CA GLU A 591 19.64 -14.33 13.94
C GLU A 591 18.32 -14.89 13.40
N TYR A 592 17.23 -14.59 14.11
CA TYR A 592 15.86 -14.91 13.70
C TYR A 592 15.09 -13.63 13.39
N TRP A 593 14.62 -13.53 12.15
CA TRP A 593 13.82 -12.44 11.60
C TRP A 593 12.45 -13.01 11.24
N CYS A 594 11.40 -12.18 11.29
CA CYS A 594 10.04 -12.59 11.00
C CYS A 594 9.48 -11.70 9.90
N TYR A 595 8.87 -12.28 8.89
CA TYR A 595 8.13 -11.56 7.86
C TYR A 595 6.64 -11.93 7.98
N PRO A 596 5.88 -11.23 8.85
CA PRO A 596 4.56 -11.67 9.28
C PRO A 596 3.47 -11.39 8.24
N ASN A 597 3.52 -12.08 7.10
CA ASN A 597 2.61 -11.82 5.97
C ASN A 597 1.12 -12.00 6.30
N HIS A 598 0.78 -12.76 7.34
CA HIS A 598 -0.59 -12.91 7.85
C HIS A 598 -1.25 -11.58 8.25
N VAL A 599 -0.48 -10.53 8.58
CA VAL A 599 -0.94 -9.16 8.85
C VAL A 599 -0.44 -8.14 7.82
N ASN A 600 0.02 -8.59 6.66
CA ASN A 600 0.34 -7.73 5.52
C ASN A 600 -0.47 -8.16 4.28
N GLY A 601 0.00 -9.15 3.52
CA GLY A 601 -0.69 -9.63 2.30
C GLY A 601 -1.56 -10.88 2.43
N GLU A 602 -1.33 -11.77 3.40
CA GLU A 602 -2.06 -13.05 3.53
C GLU A 602 -3.36 -12.94 4.32
N ASN A 603 -4.17 -11.95 4.01
CA ASN A 603 -5.41 -11.65 4.71
C ASN A 603 -6.43 -11.00 3.76
N ASP A 604 -7.54 -10.54 4.33
CA ASP A 604 -8.63 -9.84 3.67
C ASP A 604 -8.66 -8.34 4.01
N HIS A 605 -7.53 -7.78 4.46
CA HIS A 605 -7.33 -6.40 4.92
C HIS A 605 -7.99 -6.06 6.26
N THR A 606 -8.59 -7.03 6.95
CA THR A 606 -9.25 -6.81 8.25
C THR A 606 -8.47 -7.15 9.54
N PRO A 607 -7.25 -7.76 9.55
CA PRO A 607 -6.55 -8.10 10.79
C PRO A 607 -5.83 -6.89 11.44
N VAL A 608 -6.53 -5.76 11.64
CA VAL A 608 -5.97 -4.51 12.17
C VAL A 608 -5.46 -4.68 13.62
N ALA A 609 -6.21 -5.39 14.48
CA ALA A 609 -5.74 -5.72 15.83
C ALA A 609 -4.53 -6.68 15.84
N GLY A 610 -4.54 -7.67 14.93
CA GLY A 610 -3.40 -8.58 14.74
C GLY A 610 -2.13 -7.85 14.31
N ALA A 611 -2.28 -6.83 13.47
CA ALA A 611 -1.19 -5.95 13.05
C ALA A 611 -0.55 -5.20 14.24
N ARG A 612 -1.34 -4.53 15.08
CA ARG A 612 -0.84 -3.86 16.30
C ARG A 612 -0.16 -4.83 17.26
N MET A 613 -0.78 -6.00 17.52
CA MET A 613 -0.18 -7.05 18.37
C MET A 613 1.16 -7.53 17.81
N THR A 614 1.22 -7.83 16.52
CA THR A 614 2.43 -8.33 15.87
C THR A 614 3.58 -7.35 16.00
N TYR A 615 3.34 -6.05 15.76
CA TYR A 615 4.36 -5.01 15.75
C TYR A 615 4.78 -4.52 17.14
N GLY A 616 3.89 -4.63 18.13
CA GLY A 616 4.19 -4.25 19.51
C GLY A 616 4.50 -5.43 20.41
N PHE A 617 3.52 -5.79 21.24
CA PHE A 617 3.66 -6.77 22.32
C PHE A 617 4.13 -8.16 21.83
N GLY A 618 3.64 -8.62 20.68
CA GLY A 618 4.05 -9.88 20.07
C GLY A 618 5.53 -9.89 19.68
N PHE A 619 6.03 -8.81 19.07
CA PHE A 619 7.44 -8.71 18.71
C PHE A 619 8.36 -8.62 19.93
N TRP A 620 7.95 -7.87 20.95
CA TRP A 620 8.63 -7.86 22.26
C TRP A 620 8.72 -9.28 22.85
N ARG A 621 7.62 -10.04 22.79
CA ARG A 621 7.52 -11.40 23.32
C ARG A 621 8.28 -12.46 22.51
N SER A 622 8.45 -12.27 21.20
CA SER A 622 8.90 -13.30 20.25
C SER A 622 10.35 -13.79 20.40
N GLY A 623 11.28 -12.96 20.87
CA GLY A 623 12.73 -13.25 20.82
C GLY A 623 13.40 -12.96 19.47
N PHE A 624 12.61 -12.71 18.42
CA PHE A 624 13.09 -12.34 17.09
C PHE A 624 13.74 -10.96 17.10
N ARG A 625 14.69 -10.72 16.21
CA ARG A 625 15.42 -9.46 16.11
C ARG A 625 14.78 -8.44 15.18
N VAL A 626 14.15 -8.91 14.09
CA VAL A 626 13.63 -8.03 13.02
C VAL A 626 12.23 -8.46 12.58
N LEU A 627 11.37 -7.49 12.33
CA LEU A 627 10.15 -7.65 11.51
C LEU A 627 10.41 -7.14 10.10
N ILE A 628 9.99 -7.88 9.06
CA ILE A 628 10.20 -7.49 7.65
C ILE A 628 9.14 -8.06 6.71
N PRO A 629 7.84 -7.74 6.86
CA PRO A 629 6.79 -8.36 6.04
C PRO A 629 6.91 -7.99 4.55
N TRP A 630 6.31 -8.83 3.72
CA TRP A 630 6.06 -8.58 2.31
C TRP A 630 4.72 -7.85 2.17
N ILE A 631 4.61 -6.59 1.73
CA ILE A 631 5.51 -5.57 1.15
C ILE A 631 4.88 -4.18 1.46
N TYR A 632 5.61 -3.06 1.38
CA TYR A 632 5.04 -1.71 1.64
C TYR A 632 3.85 -1.36 0.73
N SER A 633 3.92 -1.75 -0.53
CA SER A 633 2.86 -1.56 -1.52
C SER A 633 2.96 -2.62 -2.60
N TRP A 634 1.83 -3.22 -2.95
CA TRP A 634 1.71 -4.15 -4.07
C TRP A 634 0.45 -3.87 -4.85
N THR A 635 0.60 -3.78 -6.17
CA THR A 635 -0.52 -3.62 -7.09
C THR A 635 -0.36 -4.56 -8.27
N VAL A 636 -1.44 -5.24 -8.64
CA VAL A 636 -1.66 -5.92 -9.91
C VAL A 636 -2.85 -5.24 -10.55
N GLY A 637 -2.68 -4.67 -11.74
CA GLY A 637 -3.80 -4.02 -12.41
C GLY A 637 -4.16 -2.65 -11.84
N ASP A 638 -5.45 -2.42 -11.62
CA ASP A 638 -5.96 -1.18 -11.03
C ASP A 638 -5.79 -1.20 -9.50
N PRO A 639 -5.03 -0.25 -8.91
CA PRO A 639 -4.79 -0.19 -7.47
C PRO A 639 -6.04 -0.10 -6.58
N PHE A 640 -7.20 0.18 -7.17
CA PHE A 640 -8.49 0.29 -6.48
C PHE A 640 -9.45 -0.86 -6.82
N ASN A 641 -8.97 -1.94 -7.42
CA ASN A 641 -9.76 -3.11 -7.79
C ASN A 641 -9.08 -4.41 -7.37
N TYR A 642 -9.34 -4.85 -6.14
CA TYR A 642 -8.66 -6.01 -5.53
C TYR A 642 -9.01 -7.37 -6.16
N LEU A 643 -9.83 -7.38 -7.21
CA LEU A 643 -10.34 -8.59 -7.85
C LEU A 643 -9.75 -8.82 -9.25
N ASP A 644 -9.10 -7.85 -9.88
CA ASP A 644 -8.74 -7.88 -11.31
C ASP A 644 -7.45 -8.64 -11.66
N GLY A 645 -6.59 -8.91 -10.69
CA GLY A 645 -5.27 -9.51 -10.91
C GLY A 645 -5.10 -10.98 -10.49
N SER A 646 -3.88 -11.50 -10.68
CA SER A 646 -3.50 -12.83 -10.21
C SER A 646 -3.45 -12.95 -8.67
N SER A 647 -3.24 -11.82 -7.98
CA SER A 647 -3.37 -11.65 -6.53
C SER A 647 -4.25 -10.43 -6.20
N MET A 648 -4.68 -10.34 -4.96
CA MET A 648 -5.18 -9.07 -4.40
C MET A 648 -4.04 -8.04 -4.28
N ASP A 649 -4.38 -6.75 -4.36
CA ASP A 649 -3.44 -5.66 -4.05
C ASP A 649 -3.23 -5.51 -2.55
N PHE A 650 -2.03 -5.15 -2.09
CA PHE A 650 -1.72 -5.11 -0.65
C PHE A 650 -1.35 -3.73 -0.15
N PHE A 651 -1.80 -3.42 1.06
CA PHE A 651 -1.23 -2.35 1.87
C PHE A 651 -1.34 -0.97 1.21
N ASN A 652 -0.32 -0.11 1.32
CA ASN A 652 -0.43 1.29 0.95
C ASN A 652 -0.62 1.51 -0.57
N ARG A 653 -1.33 2.59 -0.91
CA ARG A 653 -1.43 3.17 -2.27
C ARG A 653 -0.73 4.52 -2.29
N HIS A 654 -0.87 5.24 -3.38
CA HIS A 654 -0.42 6.62 -3.48
C HIS A 654 -1.47 7.48 -4.18
N GLU A 655 -1.54 8.74 -3.77
CA GLU A 655 -2.21 9.79 -4.50
C GLU A 655 -1.52 10.02 -5.85
N PRO A 656 -2.19 10.64 -6.85
CA PRO A 656 -1.59 10.84 -8.17
C PRO A 656 -0.26 11.62 -8.20
N ASP A 657 0.06 12.37 -7.14
CA ASP A 657 1.31 13.12 -6.99
C ASP A 657 2.43 12.34 -6.27
N GLY A 658 2.20 11.06 -5.94
CA GLY A 658 3.11 10.18 -5.23
C GLY A 658 3.01 10.22 -3.71
N THR A 659 2.11 11.03 -3.13
CA THR A 659 1.89 11.04 -1.67
C THR A 659 1.32 9.69 -1.21
N PRO A 660 1.86 9.05 -0.15
CA PRO A 660 1.30 7.82 0.39
C PRO A 660 -0.17 7.95 0.79
N MET A 661 -0.92 6.91 0.45
CA MET A 661 -2.31 6.72 0.83
C MET A 661 -2.36 5.47 1.74
N PRO A 662 -2.41 5.66 3.06
CA PRO A 662 -2.26 4.57 4.02
C PRO A 662 -3.52 3.71 4.09
N VAL A 663 -3.37 2.52 4.68
CA VAL A 663 -4.47 1.64 5.08
C VAL A 663 -4.55 1.52 6.60
N ALA A 664 -5.71 1.14 7.14
CA ALA A 664 -5.89 1.00 8.60
C ALA A 664 -4.86 0.06 9.25
N MET A 665 -4.46 -1.02 8.56
CA MET A 665 -3.42 -1.94 9.06
C MET A 665 -2.03 -1.28 9.17
N TRP A 666 -1.68 -0.36 8.26
CA TRP A 666 -0.39 0.34 8.31
C TRP A 666 -0.34 1.31 9.49
N GLU A 667 -1.43 2.03 9.76
CA GLU A 667 -1.53 2.85 10.96
C GLU A 667 -1.43 1.99 12.24
N ALA A 668 -1.98 0.77 12.23
CA ALA A 668 -1.83 -0.17 13.34
C ALA A 668 -0.37 -0.67 13.53
N TYR A 669 0.46 -0.67 12.49
CA TYR A 669 1.90 -0.95 12.64
C TYR A 669 2.59 0.16 13.43
N ARG A 670 2.24 1.43 13.17
CA ARG A 670 2.77 2.57 13.94
C ARG A 670 2.38 2.48 15.40
N GLU A 671 1.13 2.14 15.67
CA GLU A 671 0.64 1.94 17.04
C GLU A 671 1.35 0.80 17.77
N GLY A 672 1.62 -0.31 17.07
CA GLY A 672 2.42 -1.40 17.62
C GLY A 672 3.88 -1.00 17.86
N TYR A 673 4.47 -0.21 16.95
CA TYR A 673 5.81 0.34 17.14
C TYR A 673 5.87 1.24 18.38
N ASP A 674 4.89 2.11 18.58
CA ASP A 674 4.81 2.96 19.77
C ASP A 674 4.59 2.11 21.04
N ASP A 675 3.73 1.09 21.02
CA ASP A 675 3.59 0.12 22.13
C ASP A 675 4.96 -0.46 22.53
N HIS A 676 5.79 -0.87 21.56
CA HIS A 676 7.15 -1.37 21.81
C HIS A 676 8.06 -0.31 22.44
N ARG A 677 7.97 0.95 22.00
CA ARG A 677 8.75 2.05 22.59
C ARG A 677 8.37 2.35 24.02
N TYR A 678 7.07 2.28 24.38
CA TYR A 678 6.64 2.39 25.78
C TYR A 678 7.26 1.28 26.63
N LEU A 679 7.17 0.03 26.17
CA LEU A 679 7.75 -1.14 26.87
C LEU A 679 9.25 -0.96 27.10
N PHE A 680 10.01 -0.67 26.03
CA PHE A 680 11.44 -0.48 26.11
C PHE A 680 11.83 0.71 27.01
N THR A 681 11.09 1.82 26.92
CA THR A 681 11.33 3.00 27.77
C THR A 681 11.20 2.65 29.25
N LEU A 682 10.17 1.87 29.62
CA LEU A 682 9.97 1.42 30.99
C LEU A 682 11.09 0.47 31.44
N GLU A 683 11.48 -0.52 30.63
CA GLU A 683 12.59 -1.44 30.93
C GLU A 683 13.88 -0.67 31.25
N GLN A 684 14.22 0.33 30.43
CA GLN A 684 15.42 1.15 30.65
C GLN A 684 15.33 1.99 31.93
N LEU A 685 14.14 2.48 32.29
CA LEU A 685 13.94 3.25 33.52
C LEU A 685 13.98 2.35 34.76
N ILE A 686 13.41 1.15 34.71
CA ILE A 686 13.53 0.14 35.76
C ILE A 686 15.00 -0.16 36.04
N GLY A 687 15.80 -0.42 34.99
CA GLY A 687 17.24 -0.66 35.13
C GLY A 687 17.97 0.48 35.85
N LYS A 688 17.70 1.74 35.44
CA LYS A 688 18.27 2.94 36.09
C LYS A 688 17.82 3.09 37.54
N ALA A 689 16.53 2.85 37.82
CA ALA A 689 15.95 3.00 39.15
C ALA A 689 16.44 1.93 40.14
N LYS A 690 16.66 0.69 39.69
CA LYS A 690 17.31 -0.37 40.48
C LYS A 690 18.74 0.00 40.91
N ALA A 691 19.49 0.63 40.02
CA ALA A 691 20.85 1.09 40.30
C ALA A 691 20.93 2.39 41.11
N SER A 692 19.80 3.04 41.40
CA SER A 692 19.76 4.31 42.12
C SER A 692 20.07 4.13 43.61
N PRO A 693 20.79 5.08 44.25
CA PRO A 693 20.97 5.09 45.71
C PRO A 693 19.67 5.41 46.45
N ARG A 694 18.65 5.96 45.77
CA ARG A 694 17.37 6.34 46.38
C ARG A 694 16.47 5.13 46.62
N ALA A 695 16.01 4.96 47.86
CA ALA A 695 15.11 3.86 48.22
C ALA A 695 13.77 3.93 47.49
N ALA A 696 13.22 5.14 47.29
CA ALA A 696 11.98 5.37 46.55
C ALA A 696 12.09 4.90 45.09
N ALA A 697 13.20 5.22 44.41
CA ALA A 697 13.46 4.75 43.04
C ALA A 697 13.51 3.22 42.96
N ARG A 698 14.23 2.56 43.88
CA ARG A 698 14.31 1.10 43.92
C ARG A 698 12.94 0.46 44.18
N ALA A 699 12.14 1.03 45.07
CA ALA A 699 10.78 0.55 45.33
C ALA A 699 9.87 0.71 44.10
N ALA A 700 9.90 1.88 43.44
CA ALA A 700 9.15 2.11 42.21
C ALA A 700 9.58 1.16 41.09
N ALA A 701 10.87 0.84 40.98
CA ALA A 701 11.37 -0.14 40.03
C ALA A 701 10.81 -1.55 40.26
N THR A 702 10.70 -1.97 41.53
CA THR A 702 10.10 -3.27 41.89
C THR A 702 8.62 -3.33 41.48
N THR A 703 7.85 -2.27 41.76
CA THR A 703 6.44 -2.20 41.35
C THR A 703 6.30 -2.19 39.82
N ALA A 704 7.09 -1.37 39.14
CA ALA A 704 7.07 -1.30 37.68
C ALA A 704 7.44 -2.63 37.02
N GLU A 705 8.40 -3.37 37.58
CA GLU A 705 8.77 -4.70 37.09
C GLU A 705 7.64 -5.73 37.29
N GLN A 706 6.94 -5.70 38.43
CA GLN A 706 5.79 -6.57 38.67
C GLN A 706 4.66 -6.31 37.67
N GLU A 707 4.34 -5.05 37.44
CA GLU A 707 3.30 -4.62 36.50
C GLU A 707 3.69 -4.95 35.04
N LEU A 708 4.94 -4.72 34.65
CA LEU A 708 5.45 -5.11 33.34
C LEU A 708 5.40 -6.64 33.15
N GLN A 709 5.68 -7.41 34.20
CA GLN A 709 5.54 -8.86 34.17
C GLN A 709 4.07 -9.30 34.04
N GLN A 710 3.12 -8.56 34.60
CA GLN A 710 1.69 -8.83 34.38
C GLN A 710 1.31 -8.61 32.92
N VAL A 711 1.76 -7.51 32.29
CA VAL A 711 1.56 -7.28 30.85
C VAL A 711 2.16 -8.42 30.03
N TRP A 712 3.40 -8.83 30.34
CA TRP A 712 4.06 -9.97 29.69
C TRP A 712 3.23 -11.25 29.78
N ASN A 713 2.68 -11.56 30.95
CA ASN A 713 1.89 -12.76 31.20
C ASN A 713 0.50 -12.71 30.55
N ALA A 714 -0.05 -11.52 30.32
CA ALA A 714 -1.35 -11.33 29.70
C ALA A 714 -1.34 -11.56 28.18
N ILE A 715 -0.16 -11.55 27.54
CA ILE A 715 -0.03 -11.79 26.10
C ILE A 715 -0.41 -13.25 25.82
N ARG A 716 -1.46 -13.44 25.03
CA ARG A 716 -1.88 -14.76 24.54
C ARG A 716 -0.96 -15.13 23.39
N VAL A 717 0.15 -15.81 23.68
CA VAL A 717 1.23 -16.04 22.72
C VAL A 717 0.75 -16.93 21.57
N GLN A 718 0.93 -16.44 20.35
CA GLN A 718 0.57 -17.17 19.14
C GLN A 718 1.70 -17.05 18.12
N PRO A 719 1.93 -18.07 17.27
CA PRO A 719 2.84 -17.93 16.14
C PRO A 719 2.36 -16.83 15.18
N LYS A 720 1.04 -16.79 14.88
CA LYS A 720 0.39 -15.84 13.96
C LYS A 720 -0.71 -15.05 14.68
N TYR A 721 -0.50 -13.76 14.90
CA TYR A 721 -1.52 -12.87 15.46
C TYR A 721 -2.39 -12.31 14.33
N LYS A 722 -3.54 -12.93 14.06
CA LYS A 722 -4.41 -12.51 12.94
C LYS A 722 -5.79 -12.00 13.38
N HIS A 723 -6.64 -12.87 13.91
CA HIS A 723 -8.01 -12.54 14.33
C HIS A 723 -8.35 -13.12 15.70
N ASP A 724 -8.09 -14.43 15.86
CA ASP A 724 -8.59 -15.19 17.00
C ASP A 724 -7.67 -15.07 18.22
N ASP A 725 -8.29 -15.18 19.40
CA ASP A 725 -7.61 -15.17 20.71
C ASP A 725 -6.63 -13.99 20.91
N LEU A 726 -6.96 -12.85 20.32
CA LEU A 726 -6.28 -11.59 20.58
C LEU A 726 -6.90 -10.88 21.78
N TRP A 727 -6.19 -9.88 22.29
CA TRP A 727 -6.77 -8.85 23.13
C TRP A 727 -7.89 -8.11 22.39
N SER A 728 -8.91 -7.69 23.12
CA SER A 728 -9.87 -6.71 22.63
C SER A 728 -9.13 -5.42 22.27
N PRO A 729 -9.68 -4.60 21.36
CA PRO A 729 -9.09 -3.31 21.03
C PRO A 729 -8.77 -2.44 22.26
N GLU A 730 -9.68 -2.39 23.24
CA GLU A 730 -9.52 -1.61 24.47
C GLU A 730 -8.45 -2.17 25.41
N GLU A 731 -8.24 -3.49 25.42
CA GLU A 731 -7.18 -4.12 26.22
C GLU A 731 -5.79 -3.58 25.82
N PHE A 732 -5.53 -3.32 24.53
CA PHE A 732 -4.26 -2.71 24.10
C PHE A 732 -4.02 -1.35 24.76
N ASP A 733 -5.03 -0.50 24.78
CA ASP A 733 -4.94 0.84 25.37
C ASP A 733 -4.77 0.78 26.90
N VAL A 734 -5.44 -0.18 27.55
CA VAL A 734 -5.27 -0.45 28.98
C VAL A 734 -3.83 -0.83 29.29
N TYR A 735 -3.24 -1.76 28.53
CA TYR A 735 -1.86 -2.18 28.76
C TYR A 735 -0.84 -1.08 28.42
N ARG A 736 -1.01 -0.34 27.31
CA ARG A 736 -0.18 0.83 26.99
C ARG A 736 -0.24 1.86 28.13
N TRP A 737 -1.44 2.17 28.62
CA TRP A 737 -1.63 3.12 29.72
C TRP A 737 -1.02 2.64 31.04
N LEU A 738 -1.11 1.35 31.36
CA LEU A 738 -0.48 0.75 32.53
C LEU A 738 1.04 0.93 32.48
N VAL A 739 1.66 0.65 31.33
CA VAL A 739 3.11 0.90 31.11
C VAL A 739 3.45 2.38 31.24
N ALA A 740 2.68 3.26 30.59
CA ALA A 740 2.87 4.71 30.67
C ALA A 740 2.81 5.25 32.10
N ARG A 741 1.85 4.77 32.91
CA ARG A 741 1.74 5.14 34.33
C ARG A 741 2.97 4.73 35.14
N GLN A 742 3.52 3.54 34.89
CA GLN A 742 4.72 3.10 35.58
C GLN A 742 5.95 3.91 35.15
N ILE A 743 6.05 4.33 33.88
CA ILE A 743 7.09 5.26 33.43
C ILE A 743 7.05 6.55 34.26
N LEU A 744 5.86 7.16 34.40
CA LEU A 744 5.68 8.39 35.19
C LEU A 744 6.08 8.20 36.65
N ALA A 745 5.64 7.11 37.28
CA ALA A 745 5.94 6.81 38.67
C ALA A 745 7.45 6.61 38.91
N VAL A 746 8.14 5.90 38.01
CA VAL A 746 9.59 5.68 38.10
C VAL A 746 10.36 6.99 37.86
N GLN A 747 9.93 7.81 36.89
CA GLN A 747 10.54 9.13 36.65
C GLN A 747 10.42 10.04 37.89
N GLU A 748 9.24 10.11 38.51
CA GLU A 748 9.00 10.89 39.72
C GLU A 748 9.88 10.41 40.89
N ALA A 749 9.97 9.10 41.10
CA ALA A 749 10.78 8.49 42.16
C ALA A 749 12.30 8.60 41.92
N LEU A 750 12.73 8.84 40.68
CA LEU A 750 14.13 9.13 40.35
C LEU A 750 14.52 10.58 40.64
N LEU A 751 13.56 11.51 40.60
CA LEU A 751 13.77 12.94 40.83
C LEU A 751 13.74 13.33 42.31
N ARG A 752 12.85 12.71 43.08
CA ARG A 752 12.80 12.82 44.56
C ARG A 752 13.86 11.92 45.16
#